data_AF-A0A3D3JZP2-F1
#
_entry.id   AF-A0A3D3JZP2-F1
#
_cell.length_a   1.000
_cell.length_b   1.000
_cell.length_c   1.000
_cell.angle_alpha   90.00
_cell.angle_beta   90.00
_cell.angle_gamma   90.00
#
_symmetry.space_group_name_H-M   'P 1'
#
loop_
_entity.id
_entity.type
_entity.pdbx_description
1 polymer ?
#
loop_
_entity_poly.entity_id
_entity_poly.type
_entity_poly.pdbx_seq_one_letter_code
_entity_poly.pdbx_strand_id
1 'polypeptide(L)'
;MLAVTLFTVAPAVDARTNLIENPGFEQVDAGGMPVNWHLGKHPRADTPEPQVRGAPAHSGEKAVQFEFGPELEWAIVEQNERRLFLPGERYSLSFWLRANTPARASVALLVLGGLGEGEEVIEIQSREWVDVVPEWHRYSTSATVDDRGQYVVARCIVQLHTPNVSLSIDDATLVLENAETTDDALHPTHSVGCVRTTVPPVLDGRLDDACWVRAGVAGGFTNTTNSPTHKPSQQTEVYLLHDDENLYVAYRCFESEFDSVKAEKTGRDAQGLWGDDCIELYLIPPDSAFPETPIVGTDYYYLVVNSIGTQSDNVGQHDVDQWTGNWVARTAREGDAWTVEIQIPLAVVDSRPAEGALWKVNFTRSQKRLRENSSWAPIPVRFHDPSRFADMYFVNDQGQAALVMAAAAGRQARKITEKWRRALSSTADEIERLDGLLRTQSHPDTKNLLPRLNRAGVEIADLLGEIDSLKPREVIAKKASLNDRMETALAAGNALANTTAALLFAQDNRPFIVRAAPTITNDRILPTSLLSHGSATRELALAACPEEYESVSFVVIPSRDIENLTVNSSDLESADGVIGAAEIDIKLVKCWFQGGGGWTPGGVQTVKGKVLMPELLVNDDDLVRVDLEKKQNLLRVADPDTGRVRYEDVTVEANDGLTSELIVRDAPALLPVDISASEVRQFWLTVRVPADAATGTYRGMLTVRSAGSTALDLPLRLEVHPFKLAPSMVEQSIFYRGVLSGSTVPIIHGNNKTEVQ
;
A
#
# COMPACT_ATOMS: atom_id res chain seq x y z
N MET A 1 46.17 -31.28 43.09
CA MET A 1 45.33 -30.75 44.19
C MET A 1 44.50 -29.63 43.59
N LEU A 2 43.23 -29.88 43.21
CA LEU A 2 41.98 -29.58 43.98
C LEU A 2 41.90 -28.09 44.40
N ALA A 3 40.84 -27.31 44.17
CA ALA A 3 39.39 -27.58 44.09
C ALA A 3 38.65 -26.45 43.30
N VAL A 4 37.64 -26.76 42.48
CA VAL A 4 36.17 -26.60 42.67
C VAL A 4 35.63 -25.16 42.69
N THR A 5 34.77 -24.83 41.72
CA THR A 5 33.53 -24.06 41.97
C THR A 5 32.42 -24.55 41.04
N LEU A 6 31.21 -24.65 41.60
CA LEU A 6 30.04 -25.38 41.13
C LEU A 6 29.40 -24.81 39.86
N PHE A 7 28.96 -25.69 38.95
CA PHE A 7 27.77 -25.48 38.14
C PHE A 7 26.74 -26.54 38.50
N THR A 8 25.55 -26.08 38.87
CA THR A 8 24.36 -26.88 39.15
C THR A 8 23.97 -27.67 37.91
N VAL A 9 24.00 -28.99 38.04
CA VAL A 9 23.44 -29.94 37.07
C VAL A 9 21.92 -29.80 37.11
N ALA A 10 21.35 -29.19 36.07
CA ALA A 10 19.97 -29.50 35.71
C ALA A 10 19.94 -30.98 35.29
N PRO A 11 18.95 -31.77 35.72
CA PRO A 11 18.91 -33.20 35.39
C PRO A 11 18.91 -33.36 33.87
N ALA A 12 19.64 -34.37 33.40
CA ALA A 12 19.54 -34.83 32.03
C ALA A 12 18.05 -34.97 31.69
N VAL A 13 17.58 -34.19 30.72
CA VAL A 13 16.27 -34.42 30.12
C VAL A 13 16.39 -35.80 29.48
N ASP A 14 15.72 -36.77 30.10
CA ASP A 14 15.55 -38.12 29.61
C ASP A 14 15.07 -38.05 28.16
N ALA A 15 15.75 -38.74 27.24
CA ALA A 15 15.41 -38.80 25.82
C ALA A 15 14.15 -39.65 25.56
N ARG A 16 13.08 -39.39 26.34
CA ARG A 16 11.81 -40.13 26.34
C ARG A 16 10.57 -39.23 26.37
N THR A 17 10.69 -37.93 26.13
CA THR A 17 9.52 -37.06 25.99
C THR A 17 9.14 -36.90 24.52
N ASN A 18 8.56 -37.95 23.94
CA ASN A 18 7.64 -37.90 22.78
C ASN A 18 6.93 -39.24 22.53
N LEU A 19 6.85 -40.13 23.53
CA LEU A 19 6.04 -41.34 23.42
C LEU A 19 4.63 -41.05 23.92
N ILE A 20 3.73 -40.71 22.99
CA ILE A 20 2.29 -40.87 23.19
C ILE A 20 1.97 -42.30 22.75
N GLU A 21 1.67 -43.20 23.69
CA GLU A 21 0.95 -44.45 23.36
C GLU A 21 -0.55 -44.14 23.23
N ASN A 22 -1.16 -44.48 22.09
CA ASN A 22 -2.61 -44.51 21.90
C ASN A 22 -3.00 -45.69 20.97
N PRO A 23 -3.90 -46.61 21.34
CA PRO A 23 -4.07 -47.93 20.71
C PRO A 23 -5.26 -47.99 19.74
N GLY A 24 -5.38 -47.03 18.84
CA GLY A 24 -6.42 -47.02 17.79
C GLY A 24 -5.79 -47.25 16.42
N PHE A 25 -6.10 -48.37 15.78
CA PHE A 25 -5.69 -48.63 14.41
C PHE A 25 -6.93 -49.06 13.61
N GLU A 26 -7.15 -48.42 12.48
CA GLU A 26 -8.13 -48.88 11.50
C GLU A 26 -7.39 -49.55 10.32
N GLN A 27 -7.96 -50.66 9.82
CA GLN A 27 -7.50 -51.26 8.57
C GLN A 27 -8.01 -50.41 7.42
N VAL A 28 -7.11 -49.84 6.63
CA VAL A 28 -7.47 -49.13 5.42
C VAL A 28 -7.38 -50.10 4.24
N ASP A 29 -8.54 -50.48 3.69
CA ASP A 29 -8.63 -51.32 2.48
C ASP A 29 -8.45 -50.46 1.22
N ALA A 30 -7.22 -50.04 0.92
CA ALA A 30 -6.88 -49.47 -0.38
C ALA A 30 -5.40 -49.64 -0.72
N GLY A 31 -5.10 -50.46 -1.74
CA GLY A 31 -3.74 -50.70 -2.23
C GLY A 31 -3.19 -49.58 -3.13
N GLY A 32 -3.27 -48.31 -2.70
CA GLY A 32 -2.80 -47.14 -3.47
C GLY A 32 -2.12 -46.09 -2.60
N MET A 33 -1.42 -45.14 -3.24
CA MET A 33 -0.79 -44.00 -2.54
C MET A 33 -1.87 -43.04 -1.99
N PRO A 34 -1.67 -42.45 -0.79
CA PRO A 34 -2.53 -41.38 -0.29
C PRO A 34 -2.60 -40.18 -1.25
N VAL A 35 -3.69 -39.39 -1.16
CA VAL A 35 -3.85 -38.17 -1.96
C VAL A 35 -2.69 -37.20 -1.68
N ASN A 36 -2.07 -36.68 -2.76
CA ASN A 36 -0.87 -35.83 -2.76
C ASN A 36 0.44 -36.51 -2.36
N TRP A 37 0.45 -37.85 -2.25
CA TRP A 37 1.66 -38.64 -2.04
C TRP A 37 2.10 -39.26 -3.37
N HIS A 38 3.40 -39.18 -3.68
CA HIS A 38 3.96 -39.74 -4.90
C HIS A 38 5.16 -40.63 -4.58
N LEU A 39 5.26 -41.76 -5.30
CA LEU A 39 6.47 -42.57 -5.33
C LEU A 39 7.41 -42.01 -6.40
N GLY A 40 8.58 -41.52 -5.98
CA GLY A 40 9.63 -41.09 -6.90
C GLY A 40 10.40 -42.28 -7.49
N LYS A 41 11.13 -42.03 -8.60
CA LYS A 41 12.12 -42.95 -9.22
C LYS A 41 13.56 -42.60 -8.84
N HIS A 42 14.43 -43.59 -8.76
CA HIS A 42 15.80 -43.37 -8.29
C HIS A 42 16.50 -42.60 -9.39
N PRO A 43 17.49 -41.75 -9.07
CA PRO A 43 18.34 -41.18 -10.10
C PRO A 43 19.04 -42.24 -10.96
N ARG A 44 19.18 -43.48 -10.48
CA ARG A 44 19.68 -44.63 -11.27
C ARG A 44 18.53 -45.50 -11.75
N ALA A 45 18.35 -45.56 -13.07
CA ALA A 45 17.23 -46.23 -13.73
C ALA A 45 17.18 -47.77 -13.55
N ASP A 46 18.23 -48.39 -12.98
CA ASP A 46 18.40 -49.83 -12.80
C ASP A 46 18.06 -50.32 -11.38
N THR A 47 17.71 -49.42 -10.46
CA THR A 47 17.39 -49.82 -9.08
C THR A 47 15.93 -50.29 -8.98
N PRO A 48 15.65 -51.49 -8.43
CA PRO A 48 14.28 -51.95 -8.23
C PRO A 48 13.49 -51.03 -7.30
N GLU A 49 12.20 -50.83 -7.59
CA GLU A 49 11.27 -50.07 -6.74
C GLU A 49 10.52 -51.02 -5.79
N PRO A 50 10.26 -50.61 -4.54
CA PRO A 50 9.53 -51.43 -3.59
C PRO A 50 8.05 -51.55 -3.99
N GLN A 51 7.41 -52.64 -3.59
CA GLN A 51 5.99 -52.84 -3.82
C GLN A 51 5.14 -52.02 -2.84
N VAL A 52 4.17 -51.27 -3.35
CA VAL A 52 3.28 -50.42 -2.55
C VAL A 52 2.03 -51.20 -2.13
N ARG A 53 1.67 -51.14 -0.85
CA ARG A 53 0.46 -51.74 -0.27
C ARG A 53 -0.22 -50.78 0.71
N GLY A 54 -1.51 -51.05 0.99
CA GLY A 54 -2.23 -50.39 2.08
C GLY A 54 -1.62 -50.75 3.43
N ALA A 55 -1.54 -49.78 4.34
CA ALA A 55 -1.00 -49.95 5.69
C ALA A 55 -2.10 -49.79 6.75
N PRO A 56 -1.92 -50.38 7.95
CA PRO A 56 -2.68 -49.96 9.13
C PRO A 56 -2.39 -48.47 9.42
N ALA A 57 -3.41 -47.64 9.57
CA ALA A 57 -3.24 -46.22 9.87
C ALA A 57 -3.23 -45.98 11.39
N HIS A 58 -2.34 -45.10 11.83
CA HIS A 58 -2.23 -44.59 13.20
C HIS A 58 -3.16 -43.38 13.45
N SER A 59 -3.36 -42.47 12.47
CA SER A 59 -4.26 -41.30 12.61
C SER A 59 -5.50 -41.31 11.70
N GLY A 60 -5.67 -42.33 10.86
CA GLY A 60 -6.88 -42.55 10.05
C GLY A 60 -6.94 -41.81 8.71
N GLU A 61 -6.00 -40.90 8.41
CA GLU A 61 -6.13 -40.00 7.25
C GLU A 61 -5.19 -40.32 6.06
N LYS A 62 -3.93 -40.78 6.26
CA LYS A 62 -2.97 -41.04 5.13
C LYS A 62 -1.83 -42.03 5.47
N ALA A 63 -2.01 -43.33 5.20
CA ALA A 63 -0.98 -44.35 5.44
C ALA A 63 -0.58 -45.15 4.19
N VAL A 64 0.69 -45.58 4.11
CA VAL A 64 1.23 -46.44 3.04
C VAL A 64 2.26 -47.43 3.57
N GLN A 65 2.32 -48.63 2.99
CA GLN A 65 3.34 -49.63 3.29
C GLN A 65 4.14 -49.97 2.02
N PHE A 66 5.45 -50.12 2.18
CA PHE A 66 6.38 -50.54 1.16
C PHE A 66 6.97 -51.89 1.54
N GLU A 67 6.91 -52.87 0.64
CA GLU A 67 7.62 -54.13 0.78
C GLU A 67 8.92 -54.08 -0.04
N PHE A 68 10.04 -54.19 0.66
CA PHE A 68 11.37 -54.17 0.06
C PHE A 68 11.88 -55.59 -0.13
N GLY A 69 12.41 -55.88 -1.32
CA GLY A 69 12.97 -57.17 -1.70
C GLY A 69 14.32 -57.51 -1.05
N PRO A 70 14.96 -58.61 -1.51
CA PRO A 70 16.27 -59.04 -1.01
C PRO A 70 17.42 -58.13 -1.46
N GLU A 71 17.20 -57.30 -2.47
CA GLU A 71 18.11 -56.23 -2.87
C GLU A 71 17.82 -54.97 -2.06
N LEU A 72 18.82 -54.10 -1.90
CA LEU A 72 18.61 -52.82 -1.24
C LEU A 72 17.80 -51.91 -2.16
N GLU A 73 16.52 -51.81 -1.84
CA GLU A 73 15.55 -50.96 -2.51
C GLU A 73 15.35 -49.66 -1.72
N TRP A 74 14.85 -48.61 -2.37
CA TRP A 74 14.66 -47.29 -1.78
C TRP A 74 13.30 -46.75 -2.24
N ALA A 75 12.68 -45.91 -1.43
CA ALA A 75 11.46 -45.19 -1.80
C ALA A 75 11.66 -43.70 -1.56
N ILE A 76 11.16 -42.87 -2.47
CA ILE A 76 10.88 -41.47 -2.16
C ILE A 76 9.38 -41.37 -1.97
N VAL A 77 8.97 -40.79 -0.85
CA VAL A 77 7.56 -40.54 -0.56
C VAL A 77 7.37 -39.04 -0.56
N GLU A 78 6.98 -38.51 -1.71
CA GLU A 78 6.79 -37.07 -1.87
C GLU A 78 5.41 -36.71 -1.37
N GLN A 79 5.32 -36.04 -0.22
CA GLN A 79 4.15 -35.26 0.11
C GLN A 79 4.30 -33.88 -0.52
N ASN A 80 3.59 -33.63 -1.60
CA ASN A 80 3.65 -32.33 -2.28
C ASN A 80 2.83 -31.30 -1.49
N GLU A 81 3.48 -30.59 -0.55
CA GLU A 81 2.95 -29.35 0.00
C GLU A 81 3.53 -28.15 -0.74
N ARG A 82 2.77 -27.60 -1.69
CA ARG A 82 3.07 -26.31 -2.31
C ARG A 82 2.63 -25.20 -1.36
N ARG A 83 3.49 -24.86 -0.40
CA ARG A 83 3.31 -23.72 0.50
C ARG A 83 4.42 -22.69 0.26
N LEU A 84 4.16 -21.42 0.55
CA LEU A 84 5.21 -20.42 0.59
C LEU A 84 6.03 -20.59 1.86
N PHE A 85 7.34 -20.76 1.71
CA PHE A 85 8.28 -20.77 2.82
C PHE A 85 9.00 -19.44 2.84
N LEU A 86 8.92 -18.76 3.98
CA LEU A 86 9.50 -17.44 4.11
C LEU A 86 10.99 -17.58 4.45
N PRO A 87 11.88 -16.80 3.80
CA PRO A 87 13.27 -16.72 4.19
C PRO A 87 13.48 -16.48 5.68
N GLY A 88 14.40 -17.24 6.27
CA GLY A 88 14.76 -17.16 7.69
C GLY A 88 13.79 -17.85 8.65
N GLU A 89 12.68 -18.41 8.17
CA GLU A 89 11.76 -19.20 9.00
C GLU A 89 12.19 -20.67 9.07
N ARG A 90 11.88 -21.33 10.20
CA ARG A 90 12.28 -22.72 10.49
C ARG A 90 11.08 -23.66 10.44
N TYR A 91 11.19 -24.74 9.69
CA TYR A 91 10.10 -25.71 9.46
C TYR A 91 10.50 -27.09 9.96
N SER A 92 9.55 -27.83 10.52
CA SER A 92 9.69 -29.21 10.97
C SER A 92 8.76 -30.12 10.18
N LEU A 93 9.31 -31.18 9.60
CA LEU A 93 8.54 -32.28 9.01
C LEU A 93 8.49 -33.42 10.03
N SER A 94 7.31 -33.95 10.29
CA SER A 94 7.12 -35.12 11.18
C SER A 94 6.32 -36.21 10.50
N PHE A 95 6.59 -37.47 10.81
CA PHE A 95 5.90 -38.63 10.26
C PHE A 95 6.01 -39.82 11.23
N TRP A 96 5.10 -40.77 11.12
CA TRP A 96 5.15 -42.03 11.85
C TRP A 96 5.79 -43.10 10.95
N LEU A 97 6.72 -43.88 11.50
CA LEU A 97 7.29 -45.06 10.84
C LEU A 97 7.10 -46.31 11.68
N ARG A 98 6.95 -47.44 10.98
CA ARG A 98 6.98 -48.79 11.56
C ARG A 98 7.58 -49.76 10.56
N ALA A 99 8.39 -50.71 11.01
CA ALA A 99 8.89 -51.80 10.17
C ALA A 99 8.29 -53.15 10.61
N ASN A 100 8.33 -54.19 9.79
CA ASN A 100 7.97 -55.54 10.24
C ASN A 100 9.06 -56.19 11.13
N THR A 101 10.32 -55.81 10.92
CA THR A 101 11.50 -56.18 11.71
C THR A 101 12.39 -54.96 11.91
N PRO A 102 13.24 -54.91 12.96
CA PRO A 102 14.18 -53.81 13.16
C PRO A 102 14.98 -53.51 11.89
N ALA A 103 14.90 -52.27 11.43
CA ALA A 103 15.48 -51.84 10.16
C ALA A 103 16.08 -50.44 10.29
N ARG A 104 17.09 -50.17 9.47
CA ARG A 104 17.71 -48.85 9.41
C ARG A 104 17.19 -48.09 8.20
N ALA A 105 16.67 -46.89 8.44
CA ALA A 105 16.26 -45.98 7.40
C ALA A 105 17.01 -44.65 7.52
N SER A 106 17.06 -43.88 6.44
CA SER A 106 17.43 -42.47 6.50
C SER A 106 16.28 -41.64 5.99
N VAL A 107 15.98 -40.57 6.72
CA VAL A 107 14.93 -39.63 6.35
C VAL A 107 15.53 -38.27 6.08
N ALA A 108 15.12 -37.65 4.97
CA ALA A 108 15.57 -36.32 4.59
C ALA A 108 14.38 -35.42 4.29
N LEU A 109 14.50 -34.15 4.71
CA LEU A 109 13.65 -33.05 4.27
C LEU A 109 14.40 -32.28 3.17
N LEU A 110 13.86 -32.31 1.96
CA LEU A 110 14.37 -31.50 0.86
C LEU A 110 13.44 -30.32 0.65
N VAL A 111 14.04 -29.18 0.33
CA VAL A 111 13.36 -27.90 0.14
C VAL A 111 13.70 -27.45 -1.27
N LEU A 112 12.79 -27.64 -2.24
CA LEU A 112 13.13 -27.48 -3.66
C LEU A 112 12.58 -26.18 -4.27
N GLY A 113 13.50 -25.31 -4.72
CA GLY A 113 13.31 -24.07 -5.47
C GLY A 113 12.85 -24.22 -6.92
N GLY A 114 11.70 -23.61 -7.30
CA GLY A 114 11.47 -23.16 -8.69
C GLY A 114 10.04 -23.20 -9.29
N LEU A 115 9.93 -22.67 -10.52
CA LEU A 115 8.80 -22.61 -11.46
C LEU A 115 8.93 -23.58 -12.67
N GLY A 116 8.61 -24.86 -12.49
CA GLY A 116 8.11 -25.71 -13.59
C GLY A 116 8.92 -26.95 -13.94
N GLU A 117 8.55 -27.61 -15.05
CA GLU A 117 9.21 -28.82 -15.54
C GLU A 117 10.62 -28.52 -16.05
N GLY A 118 11.65 -28.86 -15.26
CA GLY A 118 13.06 -28.83 -15.69
C GLY A 118 14.08 -28.28 -14.69
N GLU A 119 13.77 -28.17 -13.39
CA GLU A 119 14.56 -27.34 -12.47
C GLU A 119 15.66 -28.07 -11.68
N GLU A 120 16.78 -27.37 -11.47
CA GLU A 120 17.91 -27.80 -10.65
C GLU A 120 17.53 -27.88 -9.17
N VAL A 121 17.83 -29.02 -8.54
CA VAL A 121 17.65 -29.27 -7.11
C VAL A 121 18.58 -28.37 -6.31
N ILE A 122 18.03 -27.35 -5.66
CA ILE A 122 18.76 -26.56 -4.68
C ILE A 122 18.61 -27.22 -3.30
N GLU A 123 19.57 -28.07 -2.99
CA GLU A 123 20.05 -28.47 -1.65
C GLU A 123 19.13 -29.28 -0.70
N ILE A 124 19.70 -30.38 -0.15
CA ILE A 124 19.13 -31.15 0.96
C ILE A 124 19.41 -30.38 2.25
N GLN A 125 18.37 -29.91 2.95
CA GLN A 125 18.55 -29.10 4.15
C GLN A 125 18.81 -29.94 5.42
N SER A 126 18.30 -31.18 5.48
CA SER A 126 18.62 -32.13 6.54
C SER A 126 18.50 -33.59 6.09
N ARG A 127 19.33 -34.46 6.67
CA ARG A 127 19.23 -35.92 6.55
C ARG A 127 19.57 -36.57 7.89
N GLU A 128 18.66 -37.37 8.41
CA GLU A 128 18.81 -38.10 9.66
C GLU A 128 18.75 -39.61 9.43
N TRP A 129 19.43 -40.36 10.28
CA TRP A 129 19.39 -41.82 10.31
C TRP A 129 18.50 -42.25 11.45
N VAL A 130 17.54 -43.13 11.17
CA VAL A 130 16.56 -43.61 12.13
C VAL A 130 16.55 -45.13 12.16
N ASP A 131 16.54 -45.68 13.38
CA ASP A 131 16.30 -47.10 13.59
C ASP A 131 14.79 -47.29 13.76
N VAL A 132 14.17 -47.99 12.82
CA VAL A 132 12.73 -48.24 12.76
C VAL A 132 12.46 -49.63 13.33
N VAL A 133 11.51 -49.72 14.24
CA VAL A 133 11.19 -50.94 14.99
C VAL A 133 9.76 -51.44 14.66
N PRO A 134 9.39 -52.65 15.13
CA PRO A 134 8.05 -53.21 14.93
C PRO A 134 6.86 -52.41 15.49
N GLU A 135 7.13 -51.39 16.29
CA GLU A 135 6.17 -50.44 16.85
C GLU A 135 6.20 -49.09 16.10
N TRP A 136 5.04 -48.43 15.99
CA TRP A 136 4.94 -47.10 15.42
C TRP A 136 5.67 -46.06 16.28
N HIS A 137 6.54 -45.29 15.65
CA HIS A 137 7.25 -44.18 16.29
C HIS A 137 7.17 -42.93 15.41
N ARG A 138 7.00 -41.77 16.03
CA ARG A 138 7.06 -40.48 15.35
C ARG A 138 8.51 -40.00 15.27
N TYR A 139 8.93 -39.63 14.07
CA TYR A 139 10.22 -39.03 13.81
C TYR A 139 10.01 -37.64 13.19
N SER A 140 10.94 -36.73 13.41
CA SER A 140 10.87 -35.37 12.87
C SER A 140 12.25 -34.84 12.52
N THR A 141 12.33 -34.03 11.47
CA THR A 141 13.54 -33.28 11.11
C THR A 141 13.18 -31.85 10.71
N SER A 142 14.10 -30.90 10.92
CA SER A 142 13.81 -29.47 10.73
C SER A 142 14.90 -28.73 9.95
N ALA A 143 14.50 -27.70 9.19
CA ALA A 143 15.36 -26.89 8.34
C ALA A 143 14.97 -25.40 8.35
N THR A 144 15.92 -24.50 8.10
CA THR A 144 15.68 -23.05 7.92
C THR A 144 15.78 -22.69 6.44
N VAL A 145 14.83 -21.92 5.93
CA VAL A 145 14.83 -21.51 4.51
C VAL A 145 15.75 -20.32 4.29
N ASP A 146 16.55 -20.36 3.22
CA ASP A 146 17.53 -19.31 2.90
C ASP A 146 16.89 -18.04 2.31
N ASP A 147 17.73 -17.03 2.03
CA ASP A 147 17.35 -15.70 1.54
C ASP A 147 16.88 -15.66 0.08
N ARG A 148 16.95 -16.79 -0.64
CA ARG A 148 16.61 -16.87 -2.07
C ARG A 148 15.13 -17.07 -2.35
N GLY A 149 14.30 -17.23 -1.31
CA GLY A 149 12.86 -16.99 -1.35
C GLY A 149 12.15 -17.39 -2.65
N GLN A 150 12.25 -18.66 -3.03
CA GLN A 150 11.47 -19.26 -4.11
C GLN A 150 10.70 -20.47 -3.59
N TYR A 151 9.71 -20.92 -4.37
CA TYR A 151 8.89 -22.12 -4.15
C TYR A 151 9.67 -23.21 -3.45
N VAL A 152 9.11 -23.85 -2.45
CA VAL A 152 9.78 -24.96 -1.77
C VAL A 152 8.83 -26.13 -1.83
N VAL A 153 9.20 -27.18 -2.57
CA VAL A 153 8.58 -28.49 -2.39
C VAL A 153 9.31 -29.17 -1.24
N ALA A 154 8.58 -29.46 -0.17
CA ALA A 154 9.06 -30.32 0.90
C ALA A 154 8.98 -31.78 0.43
N ARG A 155 10.12 -32.46 0.21
CA ARG A 155 10.12 -33.90 -0.07
C ARG A 155 10.58 -34.67 1.15
N CYS A 156 9.84 -35.72 1.50
CA CYS A 156 10.28 -36.74 2.42
C CYS A 156 10.95 -37.87 1.63
N ILE A 157 12.23 -38.12 1.88
CA ILE A 157 12.91 -39.26 1.28
C ILE A 157 13.13 -40.28 2.37
N VAL A 158 12.56 -41.48 2.22
CA VAL A 158 12.77 -42.58 3.16
C VAL A 158 13.55 -43.67 2.46
N GLN A 159 14.88 -43.62 2.61
CA GLN A 159 15.74 -44.64 2.06
C GLN A 159 15.95 -45.74 3.10
N LEU A 160 15.62 -46.97 2.74
CA LEU A 160 15.85 -48.14 3.57
C LEU A 160 17.24 -48.72 3.32
N HIS A 161 17.88 -49.19 4.38
CA HIS A 161 19.23 -49.77 4.36
C HIS A 161 19.26 -51.20 4.91
N THR A 162 18.11 -51.85 4.94
CA THR A 162 17.92 -53.23 5.44
C THR A 162 17.03 -53.99 4.45
N PRO A 163 17.52 -55.09 3.83
CA PRO A 163 16.75 -55.84 2.84
C PRO A 163 15.66 -56.71 3.51
N ASN A 164 14.65 -57.13 2.73
CA ASN A 164 13.54 -57.99 3.15
C ASN A 164 12.68 -57.43 4.30
N VAL A 165 12.42 -56.13 4.28
CA VAL A 165 11.64 -55.42 5.31
C VAL A 165 10.40 -54.81 4.69
N SER A 166 9.31 -54.79 5.44
CA SER A 166 8.14 -54.00 5.13
C SER A 166 8.16 -52.73 5.99
N LEU A 167 8.12 -51.55 5.37
CA LEU A 167 8.12 -50.26 6.04
C LEU A 167 6.77 -49.57 5.84
N SER A 168 6.10 -49.23 6.93
CA SER A 168 4.86 -48.45 6.95
C SER A 168 5.16 -47.01 7.34
N ILE A 169 4.48 -46.06 6.67
CA ILE A 169 4.57 -44.62 6.88
C ILE A 169 3.15 -44.08 7.07
N ASP A 170 2.97 -43.18 8.04
CA ASP A 170 1.69 -42.50 8.28
C ASP A 170 1.91 -41.03 8.71
N ASP A 171 0.91 -40.17 8.42
CA ASP A 171 0.81 -38.78 8.90
C ASP A 171 2.11 -37.96 8.74
N ALA A 172 2.62 -37.92 7.51
CA ALA A 172 3.64 -36.94 7.15
C ALA A 172 2.99 -35.54 7.19
N THR A 173 3.50 -34.68 8.06
CA THR A 173 2.96 -33.35 8.32
C THR A 173 4.10 -32.35 8.49
N LEU A 174 4.04 -31.25 7.73
CA LEU A 174 5.01 -30.17 7.76
C LEU A 174 4.46 -28.96 8.53
N VAL A 175 5.19 -28.50 9.54
CA VAL A 175 4.75 -27.45 10.46
C VAL A 175 5.82 -26.35 10.55
N LEU A 176 5.40 -25.09 10.59
CA LEU A 176 6.28 -23.96 10.94
C LEU A 176 6.57 -24.02 12.45
N GLU A 177 7.85 -24.14 12.84
CA GLU A 177 8.22 -24.06 14.25
C GLU A 177 7.98 -22.64 14.76
N ASN A 178 7.23 -22.49 15.86
CA ASN A 178 6.79 -21.21 16.41
C ASN A 178 5.85 -20.42 15.48
N ALA A 179 4.85 -21.10 14.88
CA ALA A 179 3.69 -20.39 14.40
C ALA A 179 3.03 -19.64 15.57
N GLU A 180 3.36 -18.35 15.74
CA GLU A 180 2.39 -17.44 16.34
C GLU A 180 1.09 -17.65 15.54
N THR A 181 -0.02 -17.82 16.25
CA THR A 181 -1.35 -18.07 15.68
C THR A 181 -1.58 -17.14 14.50
N THR A 182 -1.37 -17.66 13.29
CA THR A 182 -1.25 -16.91 12.05
C THR A 182 -2.49 -17.23 11.26
N ASP A 183 -3.51 -16.38 11.42
CA ASP A 183 -4.59 -16.31 10.44
C ASP A 183 -5.06 -14.87 10.13
N ASP A 184 -4.63 -13.84 10.87
CA ASP A 184 -5.11 -12.47 10.62
C ASP A 184 -4.06 -11.49 10.02
N ALA A 185 -2.77 -11.85 10.00
CA ALA A 185 -1.70 -10.86 9.74
C ALA A 185 -0.95 -10.99 8.40
N LEU A 186 -1.29 -11.98 7.55
CA LEU A 186 -0.63 -12.20 6.26
C LEU A 186 -1.41 -11.70 5.04
N HIS A 187 -2.56 -11.05 5.22
CA HIS A 187 -3.21 -10.35 4.12
C HIS A 187 -2.68 -8.91 4.06
N PRO A 188 -1.72 -8.57 3.18
CA PRO A 188 -1.68 -7.19 2.67
C PRO A 188 -3.09 -6.96 2.13
N THR A 189 -3.86 -6.00 2.65
CA THR A 189 -5.11 -5.55 2.03
C THR A 189 -5.94 -6.67 1.37
N HIS A 190 -6.72 -7.48 2.11
CA HIS A 190 -7.70 -8.49 1.62
C HIS A 190 -7.39 -9.03 0.23
N SER A 191 -6.75 -10.19 0.11
CA SER A 191 -6.40 -10.69 -1.22
C SER A 191 -6.58 -12.19 -1.33
N VAL A 192 -6.88 -12.65 -2.55
CA VAL A 192 -7.37 -14.01 -2.80
C VAL A 192 -6.89 -14.52 -4.16
N GLY A 193 -6.65 -15.83 -4.27
CA GLY A 193 -6.40 -16.47 -5.57
C GLY A 193 -7.70 -16.86 -6.25
N CYS A 194 -7.81 -16.62 -7.55
CA CYS A 194 -8.80 -17.27 -8.41
C CYS A 194 -8.10 -18.49 -9.04
N VAL A 195 -8.56 -19.70 -8.69
CA VAL A 195 -7.82 -20.94 -9.02
C VAL A 195 -8.31 -21.53 -10.33
N ARG A 196 -7.38 -21.94 -11.20
CA ARG A 196 -7.72 -22.55 -12.48
C ARG A 196 -8.39 -23.90 -12.28
N THR A 197 -9.48 -24.14 -12.98
CA THR A 197 -10.14 -25.45 -13.07
C THR A 197 -10.08 -25.97 -14.50
N THR A 198 -9.95 -27.29 -14.65
CA THR A 198 -10.10 -28.00 -15.93
C THR A 198 -11.47 -28.67 -16.06
N VAL A 199 -12.26 -28.67 -14.99
CA VAL A 199 -13.63 -29.18 -14.95
C VAL A 199 -14.52 -28.07 -14.40
N PRO A 200 -15.32 -27.40 -15.24
CA PRO A 200 -16.18 -26.31 -14.79
C PRO A 200 -17.32 -26.83 -13.91
N PRO A 201 -17.84 -26.01 -12.98
CA PRO A 201 -19.00 -26.38 -12.16
C PRO A 201 -20.27 -26.52 -13.00
N VAL A 202 -21.20 -27.35 -12.55
CA VAL A 202 -22.55 -27.45 -13.10
C VAL A 202 -23.38 -26.33 -12.49
N LEU A 203 -23.69 -25.30 -13.29
CA LEU A 203 -24.39 -24.12 -12.81
C LEU A 203 -25.85 -24.43 -12.40
N ASP A 204 -26.06 -24.83 -11.15
CA ASP A 204 -27.36 -25.16 -10.57
C ASP A 204 -27.62 -24.46 -9.22
N GLY A 205 -26.61 -23.75 -8.72
CA GLY A 205 -26.64 -22.99 -7.47
C GLY A 205 -26.14 -23.78 -6.27
N ARG A 206 -25.71 -25.03 -6.42
CA ARG A 206 -25.16 -25.89 -5.35
C ARG A 206 -23.64 -25.89 -5.37
N LEU A 207 -23.03 -26.07 -4.20
CA LEU A 207 -21.56 -26.08 -4.04
C LEU A 207 -21.06 -27.51 -3.77
N ASP A 208 -21.69 -28.52 -4.37
CA ASP A 208 -21.37 -29.95 -4.20
C ASP A 208 -20.44 -30.50 -5.29
N ASP A 209 -20.14 -29.71 -6.33
CA ASP A 209 -19.14 -30.06 -7.35
C ASP A 209 -17.71 -30.13 -6.81
N ALA A 210 -16.96 -31.13 -7.24
CA ALA A 210 -15.60 -31.40 -6.77
C ALA A 210 -14.61 -30.26 -7.06
N CYS A 211 -14.85 -29.42 -8.07
CA CYS A 211 -13.98 -28.28 -8.39
C CYS A 211 -13.96 -27.23 -7.26
N TRP A 212 -15.07 -27.07 -6.51
CA TRP A 212 -15.18 -26.07 -5.44
C TRP A 212 -14.24 -26.35 -4.26
N VAL A 213 -13.85 -27.61 -4.03
CA VAL A 213 -12.89 -28.00 -2.98
C VAL A 213 -11.53 -27.33 -3.16
N ARG A 214 -11.16 -27.02 -4.41
CA ARG A 214 -9.87 -26.41 -4.76
C ARG A 214 -9.94 -24.91 -5.04
N ALA A 215 -11.13 -24.32 -4.92
CA ALA A 215 -11.32 -22.90 -5.19
C ALA A 215 -10.52 -22.03 -4.22
N GLY A 216 -10.15 -20.82 -4.65
CA GLY A 216 -9.69 -19.83 -3.69
C GLY A 216 -10.88 -19.33 -2.87
N VAL A 217 -10.68 -19.12 -1.57
CA VAL A 217 -11.75 -18.77 -0.64
C VAL A 217 -11.51 -17.39 -0.05
N ALA A 218 -12.50 -16.52 -0.20
CA ALA A 218 -12.59 -15.23 0.47
C ALA A 218 -13.65 -15.31 1.59
N GLY A 219 -13.19 -15.39 2.83
CA GLY A 219 -14.02 -15.42 4.04
C GLY A 219 -13.70 -14.28 5.01
N GLY A 220 -14.31 -14.30 6.20
CA GLY A 220 -14.01 -13.32 7.25
C GLY A 220 -14.60 -11.94 6.98
N PHE A 221 -15.79 -11.88 6.39
CA PHE A 221 -16.46 -10.63 6.06
C PHE A 221 -16.60 -9.73 7.30
N THR A 222 -16.52 -8.42 7.08
CA THR A 222 -16.65 -7.39 8.12
C THR A 222 -17.91 -6.55 7.89
N ASN A 223 -18.53 -6.11 8.97
CA ASN A 223 -19.74 -5.30 8.97
C ASN A 223 -19.41 -3.84 8.59
N THR A 224 -20.09 -3.29 7.60
CA THR A 224 -19.85 -1.93 7.10
C THR A 224 -20.65 -0.86 7.85
N THR A 225 -21.75 -1.23 8.52
CA THR A 225 -22.65 -0.27 9.21
C THR A 225 -22.21 0.10 10.62
N ASN A 226 -21.50 -0.79 11.33
CA ASN A 226 -21.16 -0.57 12.75
C ASN A 226 -19.67 -0.33 13.03
N SER A 227 -18.76 -0.83 12.19
CA SER A 227 -17.31 -0.51 12.12
C SER A 227 -16.60 -1.60 11.31
N PRO A 228 -15.60 -1.25 10.47
CA PRO A 228 -14.87 -2.20 9.61
C PRO A 228 -14.08 -3.29 10.36
N THR A 229 -14.13 -3.32 11.70
CA THR A 229 -13.51 -4.36 12.53
C THR A 229 -14.51 -5.32 13.16
N HIS A 230 -15.83 -5.10 13.01
CA HIS A 230 -16.85 -5.97 13.57
C HIS A 230 -17.24 -7.07 12.59
N LYS A 231 -17.44 -8.30 13.09
CA LYS A 231 -17.98 -9.39 12.29
C LYS A 231 -19.51 -9.22 12.15
N PRO A 232 -20.11 -9.47 10.97
CA PRO A 232 -21.56 -9.58 10.83
C PRO A 232 -22.09 -10.77 11.63
N SER A 233 -23.37 -10.71 11.98
CA SER A 233 -24.10 -11.75 12.72
C SER A 233 -24.26 -13.04 11.92
N GLN A 234 -24.17 -12.96 10.58
CA GLN A 234 -24.19 -14.09 9.66
C GLN A 234 -23.03 -13.94 8.67
N GLN A 235 -22.12 -14.92 8.65
CA GLN A 235 -20.94 -14.88 7.77
C GLN A 235 -21.29 -15.17 6.30
N THR A 236 -20.34 -14.86 5.43
CA THR A 236 -20.39 -15.16 4.00
C THR A 236 -19.01 -15.68 3.58
N GLU A 237 -19.02 -16.69 2.71
CA GLU A 237 -17.82 -17.24 2.07
C GLU A 237 -17.99 -17.10 0.56
N VAL A 238 -16.89 -16.77 -0.13
CA VAL A 238 -16.86 -16.66 -1.58
C VAL A 238 -15.79 -17.58 -2.15
N TYR A 239 -16.15 -18.37 -3.16
CA TYR A 239 -15.28 -19.32 -3.83
C TYR A 239 -14.98 -18.86 -5.26
N LEU A 240 -13.72 -18.92 -5.65
CA LEU A 240 -13.22 -18.34 -6.90
C LEU A 240 -12.47 -19.37 -7.73
N LEU A 241 -12.99 -19.61 -8.94
CA LEU A 241 -12.38 -20.45 -9.96
C LEU A 241 -12.36 -19.74 -11.31
N HIS A 242 -11.47 -20.14 -12.21
CA HIS A 242 -11.50 -19.72 -13.61
C HIS A 242 -11.10 -20.86 -14.54
N ASP A 243 -11.52 -20.75 -15.80
CA ASP A 243 -10.94 -21.49 -16.90
C ASP A 243 -10.50 -20.52 -18.01
N ASP A 244 -10.16 -21.04 -19.18
CA ASP A 244 -9.66 -20.21 -20.29
C ASP A 244 -10.72 -19.26 -20.88
N GLU A 245 -12.01 -19.47 -20.55
CA GLU A 245 -13.15 -18.73 -21.11
C GLU A 245 -14.00 -18.00 -20.06
N ASN A 246 -13.99 -18.46 -18.81
CA ASN A 246 -14.94 -18.04 -17.78
C ASN A 246 -14.28 -17.80 -16.42
N LEU A 247 -14.81 -16.81 -15.71
CA LEU A 247 -14.68 -16.64 -14.27
C LEU A 247 -15.90 -17.26 -13.59
N TYR A 248 -15.67 -18.09 -12.58
CA TYR A 248 -16.70 -18.68 -11.74
C TYR A 248 -16.59 -18.15 -10.32
N VAL A 249 -17.70 -17.64 -9.80
CA VAL A 249 -17.79 -17.10 -8.44
C VAL A 249 -18.97 -17.76 -7.74
N ALA A 250 -18.74 -18.39 -6.60
CA ALA A 250 -19.81 -18.88 -5.75
C ALA A 250 -19.86 -18.15 -4.42
N TYR A 251 -21.07 -17.89 -3.92
CA TYR A 251 -21.30 -17.34 -2.59
C TYR A 251 -22.01 -18.39 -1.74
N ARG A 252 -21.56 -18.54 -0.50
CA ARG A 252 -22.29 -19.23 0.57
C ARG A 252 -22.66 -18.22 1.64
N CYS A 253 -23.94 -17.94 1.75
CA CYS A 253 -24.50 -16.96 2.67
C CYS A 253 -25.22 -17.68 3.81
N PHE A 254 -24.56 -17.81 4.97
CA PHE A 254 -25.17 -18.42 6.15
C PHE A 254 -26.41 -17.63 6.59
N GLU A 255 -27.49 -18.33 6.94
CA GLU A 255 -28.74 -17.74 7.37
C GLU A 255 -29.48 -18.64 8.37
N SER A 256 -29.64 -18.13 9.60
CA SER A 256 -30.34 -18.83 10.66
C SER A 256 -31.86 -18.83 10.51
N GLU A 257 -32.45 -17.85 9.80
CA GLU A 257 -33.91 -17.66 9.68
C GLU A 257 -34.35 -17.46 8.22
N PHE A 258 -34.42 -18.55 7.44
CA PHE A 258 -34.75 -18.48 6.01
C PHE A 258 -36.09 -17.84 5.66
N ASP A 259 -37.12 -18.00 6.49
CA ASP A 259 -38.46 -17.43 6.23
C ASP A 259 -38.46 -15.89 6.28
N SER A 260 -37.37 -15.30 6.77
CA SER A 260 -37.17 -13.85 6.85
C SER A 260 -36.32 -13.26 5.73
N VAL A 261 -35.75 -14.11 4.87
CA VAL A 261 -34.92 -13.67 3.75
C VAL A 261 -35.82 -12.97 2.74
N LYS A 262 -35.56 -11.68 2.55
CA LYS A 262 -36.38 -10.85 1.68
C LYS A 262 -35.97 -11.06 0.22
N ALA A 263 -36.93 -11.46 -0.62
CA ALA A 263 -36.73 -11.73 -2.04
C ALA A 263 -37.98 -11.35 -2.85
N GLU A 264 -38.30 -10.07 -2.92
CA GLU A 264 -39.52 -9.56 -3.56
C GLU A 264 -39.28 -9.12 -5.02
N LYS A 265 -38.02 -8.80 -5.35
CA LYS A 265 -37.63 -8.27 -6.65
C LYS A 265 -37.40 -9.43 -7.63
N THR A 266 -38.06 -9.35 -8.78
CA THR A 266 -38.01 -10.37 -9.83
C THR A 266 -37.84 -9.72 -11.20
N GLY A 267 -37.26 -10.45 -12.14
CA GLY A 267 -36.93 -9.95 -13.47
C GLY A 267 -35.55 -9.29 -13.53
N ARG A 268 -34.88 -9.44 -14.68
CA ARG A 268 -33.55 -8.87 -14.93
C ARG A 268 -33.61 -7.35 -14.76
N ASP A 269 -32.67 -6.79 -14.00
CA ASP A 269 -32.55 -5.34 -13.71
C ASP A 269 -33.77 -4.74 -12.98
N ALA A 270 -34.39 -5.54 -12.09
CA ALA A 270 -35.45 -5.05 -11.23
C ALA A 270 -35.00 -3.84 -10.39
N GLN A 271 -35.68 -2.70 -10.56
CA GLN A 271 -35.35 -1.46 -9.86
C GLN A 271 -35.31 -1.64 -8.34
N GLY A 272 -34.18 -1.26 -7.75
CA GLY A 272 -33.96 -1.37 -6.31
C GLY A 272 -33.74 -2.80 -5.83
N LEU A 273 -33.11 -3.66 -6.64
CA LEU A 273 -32.77 -5.05 -6.28
C LEU A 273 -31.98 -5.12 -4.96
N TRP A 274 -31.10 -4.15 -4.69
CA TRP A 274 -30.38 -4.00 -3.43
C TRP A 274 -31.29 -3.82 -2.19
N GLY A 275 -32.60 -3.67 -2.38
CA GLY A 275 -33.61 -3.64 -1.32
C GLY A 275 -34.04 -5.03 -0.80
N ASP A 276 -33.59 -6.11 -1.45
CA ASP A 276 -33.72 -7.51 -1.02
C ASP A 276 -32.46 -8.00 -0.32
N ASP A 277 -32.51 -9.19 0.29
CA ASP A 277 -31.31 -9.93 0.69
C ASP A 277 -30.55 -10.36 -0.57
N CYS A 278 -29.36 -9.79 -0.77
CA CYS A 278 -28.58 -9.99 -1.98
C CYS A 278 -27.08 -9.99 -1.72
N ILE A 279 -26.34 -10.60 -2.65
CA ILE A 279 -24.89 -10.43 -2.79
C ILE A 279 -24.62 -9.38 -3.85
N GLU A 280 -23.47 -8.74 -3.74
CA GLU A 280 -22.96 -7.85 -4.76
C GLU A 280 -21.48 -8.15 -5.04
N LEU A 281 -21.13 -8.14 -6.32
CA LEU A 281 -19.81 -8.43 -6.85
C LEU A 281 -19.30 -7.22 -7.62
N TYR A 282 -18.10 -6.78 -7.28
CA TYR A 282 -17.44 -5.63 -7.89
C TYR A 282 -16.14 -6.07 -8.54
N LEU A 283 -15.91 -5.72 -9.81
CA LEU A 283 -14.75 -6.17 -10.59
C LEU A 283 -14.11 -5.02 -11.39
N ILE A 284 -12.78 -4.93 -11.33
CA ILE A 284 -11.96 -4.12 -12.23
C ILE A 284 -10.88 -5.02 -12.83
N PRO A 285 -11.10 -5.52 -14.06
CA PRO A 285 -10.07 -6.21 -14.82
C PRO A 285 -8.97 -5.23 -15.28
N PRO A 286 -7.68 -5.63 -15.31
CA PRO A 286 -6.57 -4.76 -15.67
C PRO A 286 -6.58 -4.38 -17.16
N ASP A 287 -7.08 -5.27 -18.02
CA ASP A 287 -7.19 -5.04 -19.46
C ASP A 287 -8.44 -4.26 -19.86
N SER A 288 -9.27 -3.86 -18.90
CA SER A 288 -10.49 -3.09 -19.16
C SER A 288 -10.16 -1.61 -19.45
N ALA A 289 -11.17 -0.83 -19.82
CA ALA A 289 -11.03 0.62 -19.98
C ALA A 289 -10.78 1.37 -18.64
N PHE A 290 -10.82 0.67 -17.50
CA PHE A 290 -10.72 1.26 -16.17
C PHE A 290 -9.26 1.31 -15.67
N PRO A 291 -8.87 2.36 -14.93
CA PRO A 291 -7.51 2.48 -14.40
C PRO A 291 -7.17 1.38 -13.38
N GLU A 292 -6.00 0.76 -13.54
CA GLU A 292 -5.48 -0.30 -12.65
C GLU A 292 -5.35 0.12 -11.18
N THR A 293 -5.14 1.42 -10.92
CA THR A 293 -5.13 1.99 -9.57
C THR A 293 -6.45 2.72 -9.34
N PRO A 294 -7.48 2.03 -8.81
CA PRO A 294 -8.78 2.66 -8.64
C PRO A 294 -8.73 3.76 -7.57
N ILE A 295 -9.23 4.93 -7.95
CA ILE A 295 -9.53 6.05 -7.07
C ILE A 295 -11.04 6.19 -6.92
N VAL A 296 -11.50 6.99 -5.94
CA VAL A 296 -12.93 7.34 -5.83
C VAL A 296 -13.42 7.92 -7.16
N GLY A 297 -14.54 7.39 -7.68
CA GLY A 297 -15.09 7.77 -8.99
C GLY A 297 -14.56 6.95 -10.18
N THR A 298 -13.70 5.96 -9.95
CA THR A 298 -13.34 4.96 -10.97
C THR A 298 -14.55 4.10 -11.31
N ASP A 299 -14.80 3.85 -12.59
CA ASP A 299 -15.81 2.90 -13.04
C ASP A 299 -15.34 1.45 -12.83
N TYR A 300 -16.30 0.54 -12.68
CA TYR A 300 -16.08 -0.88 -12.39
C TYR A 300 -17.33 -1.67 -12.82
N TYR A 301 -17.18 -2.96 -13.09
CA TYR A 301 -18.34 -3.83 -13.26
C TYR A 301 -18.99 -4.11 -11.91
N TYR A 302 -20.31 -4.04 -11.89
CA TYR A 302 -21.15 -4.21 -10.71
C TYR A 302 -22.23 -5.24 -11.02
N LEU A 303 -22.26 -6.35 -10.28
CA LEU A 303 -23.24 -7.43 -10.46
C LEU A 303 -23.96 -7.69 -9.13
N VAL A 304 -25.27 -7.89 -9.18
CA VAL A 304 -26.13 -8.12 -8.02
C VAL A 304 -26.97 -9.37 -8.23
N VAL A 305 -27.05 -10.22 -7.21
CA VAL A 305 -27.92 -11.40 -7.21
C VAL A 305 -28.67 -11.49 -5.89
N ASN A 306 -30.00 -11.49 -5.92
CA ASN A 306 -30.80 -11.78 -4.72
C ASN A 306 -30.92 -13.29 -4.47
N SER A 307 -31.42 -13.68 -3.29
CA SER A 307 -31.48 -15.09 -2.85
C SER A 307 -32.36 -16.03 -3.70
N ILE A 308 -33.14 -15.49 -4.64
CA ILE A 308 -33.94 -16.27 -5.61
C ILE A 308 -33.37 -16.23 -7.03
N GLY A 309 -32.16 -15.69 -7.21
CA GLY A 309 -31.44 -15.69 -8.48
C GLY A 309 -31.84 -14.59 -9.45
N THR A 310 -32.52 -13.55 -8.98
CA THR A 310 -32.77 -12.34 -9.78
C THR A 310 -31.47 -11.58 -9.94
N GLN A 311 -31.13 -11.23 -11.19
CA GLN A 311 -29.87 -10.62 -11.58
C GLN A 311 -30.05 -9.15 -11.90
N SER A 312 -29.08 -8.33 -11.54
CA SER A 312 -28.91 -6.98 -12.06
C SER A 312 -27.44 -6.66 -12.26
N ASP A 313 -27.12 -5.78 -13.21
CA ASP A 313 -25.76 -5.29 -13.39
C ASP A 313 -25.70 -3.84 -13.83
N ASN A 314 -24.52 -3.25 -13.68
CA ASN A 314 -24.21 -1.92 -14.18
C ASN A 314 -22.69 -1.74 -14.29
N VAL A 315 -22.27 -0.56 -14.77
CA VAL A 315 -20.92 -0.05 -14.60
C VAL A 315 -20.96 1.17 -13.66
N GLY A 316 -20.04 1.23 -12.70
CA GLY A 316 -19.90 2.36 -11.78
C GLY A 316 -21.16 2.62 -10.94
N GLN A 317 -21.36 3.87 -10.52
CA GLN A 317 -22.55 4.33 -9.80
C GLN A 317 -23.42 5.21 -10.71
N HIS A 318 -23.57 4.82 -11.98
CA HIS A 318 -24.34 5.58 -12.97
C HIS A 318 -25.85 5.32 -12.82
N ASP A 319 -26.66 6.36 -13.03
CA ASP A 319 -28.10 6.34 -12.75
C ASP A 319 -28.95 5.41 -13.67
N VAL A 320 -28.38 4.82 -14.73
CA VAL A 320 -29.08 3.92 -15.68
C VAL A 320 -28.15 2.97 -16.45
N ASP A 321 -28.55 1.69 -16.60
CA ASP A 321 -28.19 0.62 -17.56
C ASP A 321 -27.06 0.90 -18.58
N GLN A 322 -25.85 1.26 -18.13
CA GLN A 322 -24.73 1.53 -19.03
C GLN A 322 -24.12 0.26 -19.63
N TRP A 323 -24.39 -0.89 -19.01
CA TRP A 323 -23.82 -2.16 -19.37
C TRP A 323 -24.74 -3.30 -18.95
N THR A 324 -24.97 -4.25 -19.85
CA THR A 324 -25.68 -5.50 -19.57
C THR A 324 -24.83 -6.65 -20.07
N GLY A 325 -24.24 -7.40 -19.16
CA GLY A 325 -23.42 -8.55 -19.49
C GLY A 325 -24.24 -9.82 -19.68
N ASN A 326 -23.77 -10.71 -20.56
CA ASN A 326 -24.30 -12.06 -20.71
C ASN A 326 -23.63 -13.03 -19.73
N TRP A 327 -23.82 -12.79 -18.43
CA TRP A 327 -23.43 -13.69 -17.35
C TRP A 327 -24.66 -14.40 -16.79
N VAL A 328 -24.46 -15.47 -16.04
CA VAL A 328 -25.55 -16.28 -15.49
C VAL A 328 -25.32 -16.52 -14.02
N ALA A 329 -26.37 -16.37 -13.21
CA ALA A 329 -26.39 -16.85 -11.83
C ALA A 329 -27.50 -17.89 -11.59
N ARG A 330 -27.22 -18.82 -10.67
CA ARG A 330 -28.18 -19.77 -10.10
C ARG A 330 -28.07 -19.75 -8.58
N THR A 331 -29.18 -20.01 -7.92
CA THR A 331 -29.26 -20.00 -6.46
C THR A 331 -29.88 -21.27 -5.93
N ALA A 332 -29.37 -21.78 -4.82
CA ALA A 332 -29.97 -22.89 -4.11
C ALA A 332 -30.01 -22.61 -2.60
N ARG A 333 -30.67 -23.51 -1.88
CA ARG A 333 -30.59 -23.58 -0.43
C ARG A 333 -29.84 -24.86 -0.06
N GLU A 334 -28.80 -24.72 0.75
CA GLU A 334 -27.96 -25.80 1.23
C GLU A 334 -27.84 -25.71 2.75
N GLY A 335 -28.48 -26.63 3.48
CA GLY A 335 -28.41 -26.67 4.94
C GLY A 335 -28.85 -25.35 5.59
N ASP A 336 -27.90 -24.70 6.26
CA ASP A 336 -28.04 -23.41 6.96
C ASP A 336 -27.59 -22.20 6.12
N ALA A 337 -27.34 -22.38 4.82
CA ALA A 337 -27.03 -21.30 3.90
C ALA A 337 -27.96 -21.26 2.68
N TRP A 338 -28.06 -20.08 2.07
CA TRP A 338 -28.41 -19.96 0.66
C TRP A 338 -27.15 -19.69 -0.14
N THR A 339 -27.10 -20.24 -1.35
CA THR A 339 -25.92 -20.26 -2.18
C THR A 339 -26.20 -19.63 -3.53
N VAL A 340 -25.16 -19.08 -4.13
CA VAL A 340 -25.17 -18.51 -5.48
C VAL A 340 -24.00 -19.10 -6.25
N GLU A 341 -24.21 -19.56 -7.48
CA GLU A 341 -23.16 -19.83 -8.45
C GLU A 341 -23.29 -18.85 -9.61
N ILE A 342 -22.19 -18.21 -9.98
CA ILE A 342 -22.12 -17.19 -11.03
C ILE A 342 -21.07 -17.62 -12.06
N GLN A 343 -21.45 -17.64 -13.32
CA GLN A 343 -20.55 -17.79 -14.46
C GLN A 343 -20.49 -16.47 -15.24
N ILE A 344 -19.29 -15.92 -15.35
CA ILE A 344 -19.01 -14.68 -16.06
C ILE A 344 -18.04 -15.02 -17.21
N PRO A 345 -18.49 -15.00 -18.47
CA PRO A 345 -17.57 -15.13 -19.60
C PRO A 345 -16.54 -14.01 -19.57
N LEU A 346 -15.25 -14.33 -19.66
CA LEU A 346 -14.16 -13.36 -19.58
C LEU A 346 -14.24 -12.29 -20.70
N ALA A 347 -14.78 -12.69 -21.86
CA ALA A 347 -15.05 -11.78 -22.97
C ALA A 347 -16.12 -10.72 -22.66
N VAL A 348 -17.05 -10.98 -21.73
CA VAL A 348 -18.12 -10.03 -21.36
C VAL A 348 -17.55 -8.83 -20.57
N VAL A 349 -16.40 -9.02 -19.91
CA VAL A 349 -15.68 -7.99 -19.16
C VAL A 349 -14.41 -7.51 -19.88
N ASP A 350 -14.29 -7.80 -21.18
CA ASP A 350 -13.16 -7.44 -22.05
C ASP A 350 -11.78 -7.81 -21.46
N SER A 351 -11.67 -8.98 -20.82
CA SER A 351 -10.41 -9.43 -20.22
C SER A 351 -10.06 -10.86 -20.61
N ARG A 352 -8.76 -11.16 -20.63
CA ARG A 352 -8.21 -12.51 -20.78
C ARG A 352 -6.99 -12.65 -19.87
N PRO A 353 -7.21 -12.86 -18.56
CA PRO A 353 -6.15 -12.83 -17.58
C PRO A 353 -5.13 -13.94 -17.84
N ALA A 354 -3.86 -13.55 -17.98
CA ALA A 354 -2.76 -14.49 -17.95
C ALA A 354 -2.56 -15.03 -16.53
N GLU A 355 -1.80 -16.11 -16.39
CA GLU A 355 -1.35 -16.59 -15.08
C GLU A 355 -0.61 -15.48 -14.32
N GLY A 356 -0.99 -15.25 -13.07
CA GLY A 356 -0.49 -14.18 -12.22
C GLY A 356 -1.17 -12.81 -12.43
N ALA A 357 -2.13 -12.69 -13.35
CA ALA A 357 -2.86 -11.44 -13.57
C ALA A 357 -3.63 -11.00 -12.31
N LEU A 358 -3.68 -9.69 -12.10
CA LEU A 358 -4.30 -9.06 -10.95
C LEU A 358 -5.59 -8.34 -11.35
N TRP A 359 -6.68 -8.65 -10.67
CA TRP A 359 -7.94 -7.90 -10.73
C TRP A 359 -8.18 -7.21 -9.39
N LYS A 360 -8.80 -6.02 -9.42
CA LYS A 360 -9.36 -5.43 -8.20
C LYS A 360 -10.79 -5.92 -8.02
N VAL A 361 -11.11 -6.41 -6.82
CA VAL A 361 -12.44 -6.98 -6.54
C VAL A 361 -12.98 -6.53 -5.19
N ASN A 362 -14.30 -6.61 -5.02
CA ASN A 362 -14.88 -6.77 -3.70
C ASN A 362 -16.13 -7.65 -3.76
N PHE A 363 -16.39 -8.31 -2.65
CA PHE A 363 -17.53 -9.18 -2.46
C PHE A 363 -18.33 -8.65 -1.28
N THR A 364 -19.63 -8.46 -1.44
CA THR A 364 -20.47 -7.91 -0.39
C THR A 364 -21.78 -8.68 -0.25
N ARG A 365 -22.40 -8.52 0.92
CA ARG A 365 -23.73 -9.04 1.23
C ARG A 365 -24.55 -7.96 1.93
N SER A 366 -25.74 -7.74 1.41
CA SER A 366 -26.81 -6.92 1.97
C SER A 366 -27.80 -7.84 2.69
N GLN A 367 -27.92 -7.74 4.02
CA GLN A 367 -28.83 -8.54 4.84
C GLN A 367 -29.92 -7.66 5.46
N LYS A 368 -31.19 -7.95 5.16
CA LYS A 368 -32.28 -6.98 5.44
C LYS A 368 -32.94 -7.16 6.81
N ARG A 369 -33.09 -8.39 7.30
CA ARG A 369 -33.69 -8.65 8.61
C ARG A 369 -32.94 -7.97 9.76
N LEU A 370 -31.63 -8.13 9.78
CA LEU A 370 -30.69 -7.62 10.80
C LEU A 370 -30.14 -6.25 10.44
N ARG A 371 -30.43 -5.74 9.23
CA ARG A 371 -29.93 -4.46 8.70
C ARG A 371 -28.41 -4.40 8.69
N GLU A 372 -27.79 -5.50 8.32
CA GLU A 372 -26.34 -5.64 8.25
C GLU A 372 -25.90 -5.63 6.79
N ASN A 373 -24.94 -4.76 6.50
CA ASN A 373 -24.18 -4.79 5.28
C ASN A 373 -22.80 -5.30 5.64
N SER A 374 -22.27 -6.23 4.84
CA SER A 374 -20.95 -6.80 5.07
C SER A 374 -20.15 -6.89 3.79
N SER A 375 -18.83 -6.73 3.90
CA SER A 375 -17.91 -6.82 2.77
C SER A 375 -16.69 -7.64 3.14
N TRP A 376 -16.12 -8.32 2.14
CA TRP A 376 -14.86 -9.02 2.29
C TRP A 376 -13.72 -8.03 2.47
N ALA A 377 -13.48 -7.14 1.50
CA ALA A 377 -12.59 -6.01 1.70
C ALA A 377 -13.32 -4.93 2.54
N PRO A 378 -12.82 -4.51 3.72
CA PRO A 378 -13.53 -3.64 4.64
C PRO A 378 -13.77 -2.26 4.03
N ILE A 379 -15.04 -1.85 3.99
CA ILE A 379 -15.44 -0.52 3.56
C ILE A 379 -16.15 0.22 4.70
N PRO A 380 -15.67 1.41 5.10
CA PRO A 380 -16.19 2.10 6.28
C PRO A 380 -17.53 2.83 6.08
N VAL A 381 -17.99 3.03 4.84
CA VAL A 381 -19.16 3.89 4.56
C VAL A 381 -20.18 3.23 3.62
N ARG A 382 -19.81 2.88 2.38
CA ARG A 382 -20.71 2.34 1.35
C ARG A 382 -19.98 1.39 0.40
N PHE A 383 -20.64 0.37 -0.15
CA PHE A 383 -19.98 -0.62 -1.01
C PHE A 383 -19.30 -0.05 -2.28
N HIS A 384 -19.86 1.02 -2.85
CA HIS A 384 -19.31 1.72 -4.01
C HIS A 384 -18.09 2.60 -3.64
N ASP A 385 -16.97 1.96 -3.28
CA ASP A 385 -15.67 2.58 -3.00
C ASP A 385 -14.53 1.76 -3.65
N PRO A 386 -14.24 1.97 -4.94
CA PRO A 386 -13.26 1.17 -5.67
C PRO A 386 -11.83 1.35 -5.13
N SER A 387 -11.54 2.43 -4.39
CA SER A 387 -10.25 2.63 -3.71
C SER A 387 -9.98 1.62 -2.59
N ARG A 388 -11.02 0.89 -2.17
CA ARG A 388 -10.97 -0.17 -1.14
C ARG A 388 -11.00 -1.58 -1.70
N PHE A 389 -11.09 -1.71 -3.03
CA PHE A 389 -11.11 -3.02 -3.65
C PHE A 389 -9.80 -3.76 -3.40
N ALA A 390 -9.97 -5.03 -3.14
CA ALA A 390 -8.99 -6.03 -2.79
C ALA A 390 -8.31 -6.60 -4.04
N ASP A 391 -7.22 -7.33 -3.84
CA ASP A 391 -6.50 -7.98 -4.94
C ASP A 391 -6.99 -9.42 -5.16
N MET A 392 -7.39 -9.75 -6.39
CA MET A 392 -7.64 -11.12 -6.83
C MET A 392 -6.63 -11.53 -7.90
N TYR A 393 -5.94 -12.65 -7.69
CA TYR A 393 -4.89 -13.12 -8.59
C TYR A 393 -5.28 -14.40 -9.31
N PHE A 394 -5.17 -14.42 -10.64
CA PHE A 394 -5.43 -15.63 -11.44
C PHE A 394 -4.25 -16.59 -11.32
N VAL A 395 -4.48 -17.80 -10.82
CA VAL A 395 -3.43 -18.79 -10.56
C VAL A 395 -3.86 -20.20 -10.98
N ASN A 396 -2.91 -21.11 -11.19
CA ASN A 396 -3.21 -22.50 -11.56
C ASN A 396 -3.57 -23.38 -10.35
N ASP A 397 -3.05 -23.05 -9.16
CA ASP A 397 -3.34 -23.78 -7.93
C ASP A 397 -3.27 -22.88 -6.68
N GLN A 398 -3.80 -23.37 -5.55
CA GLN A 398 -3.82 -22.64 -4.28
C GLN A 398 -2.41 -22.32 -3.74
N GLY A 399 -1.39 -23.12 -4.06
CA GLY A 399 -0.01 -22.86 -3.67
C GLY A 399 0.59 -21.66 -4.40
N GLN A 400 0.25 -21.47 -5.68
CA GLN A 400 0.61 -20.28 -6.45
C GLN A 400 -0.07 -19.00 -5.94
N ALA A 401 -1.32 -19.07 -5.46
CA ALA A 401 -2.02 -17.91 -4.89
C ALA A 401 -1.20 -17.25 -3.78
N ALA A 402 -0.75 -18.03 -2.80
CA ALA A 402 0.04 -17.54 -1.67
C ALA A 402 1.35 -16.86 -2.11
N LEU A 403 1.94 -17.34 -3.21
CA LEU A 403 3.20 -16.80 -3.71
C LEU A 403 3.02 -15.49 -4.48
N VAL A 404 2.01 -15.39 -5.36
CA VAL A 404 1.72 -14.13 -6.05
C VAL A 404 1.40 -13.03 -5.02
N MET A 405 0.69 -13.40 -3.96
CA MET A 405 0.40 -12.52 -2.83
C MET A 405 1.65 -12.00 -2.11
N ALA A 406 2.57 -12.89 -1.77
CA ALA A 406 3.80 -12.49 -1.08
C ALA A 406 4.72 -11.65 -1.95
N ALA A 407 4.80 -11.96 -3.26
CA ALA A 407 5.53 -11.15 -4.21
C ALA A 407 4.95 -9.73 -4.31
N ALA A 408 3.62 -9.59 -4.26
CA ALA A 408 2.95 -8.28 -4.23
C ALA A 408 3.27 -7.51 -2.94
N ALA A 409 3.20 -8.17 -1.78
CA ALA A 409 3.58 -7.57 -0.49
C ALA A 409 5.04 -7.09 -0.50
N GLY A 410 5.95 -7.90 -1.06
CA GLY A 410 7.36 -7.56 -1.22
C GLY A 410 7.58 -6.32 -2.09
N ARG A 411 6.91 -6.24 -3.25
CA ARG A 411 6.96 -5.06 -4.13
C ARG A 411 6.43 -3.81 -3.43
N GLN A 412 5.31 -3.92 -2.73
CA GLN A 412 4.71 -2.80 -2.00
C GLN A 412 5.62 -2.30 -0.87
N ALA A 413 6.14 -3.23 -0.06
CA ALA A 413 7.07 -2.90 1.01
C ALA A 413 8.33 -2.22 0.46
N ARG A 414 8.89 -2.74 -0.64
CA ARG A 414 10.05 -2.13 -1.31
C ARG A 414 9.78 -0.70 -1.77
N LYS A 415 8.64 -0.44 -2.40
CA LYS A 415 8.26 0.93 -2.83
C LYS A 415 8.16 1.90 -1.64
N ILE A 416 7.61 1.42 -0.51
CA ILE A 416 7.51 2.20 0.73
C ILE A 416 8.90 2.48 1.29
N THR A 417 9.73 1.45 1.48
CA THR A 417 11.06 1.60 2.07
C THR A 417 12.01 2.40 1.18
N GLU A 418 11.94 2.29 -0.14
CA GLU A 418 12.72 3.13 -1.07
C GLU A 418 12.36 4.61 -0.96
N LYS A 419 11.08 4.94 -0.77
CA LYS A 419 10.65 6.32 -0.52
C LYS A 419 11.21 6.84 0.80
N TRP A 420 11.10 6.03 1.86
CA TRP A 420 11.62 6.35 3.18
C TRP A 420 13.13 6.56 3.19
N ARG A 421 13.88 5.62 2.60
CA ARG A 421 15.34 5.69 2.45
C ARG A 421 15.75 6.97 1.73
N ARG A 422 15.15 7.28 0.59
CA ARG A 422 15.49 8.51 -0.16
C ARG A 422 15.37 9.77 0.69
N ALA A 423 14.27 9.91 1.43
CA ALA A 423 14.06 11.07 2.27
C ALA A 423 15.07 11.14 3.43
N LEU A 424 15.25 10.05 4.17
CA LEU A 424 16.15 9.99 5.32
C LEU A 424 17.62 10.14 4.92
N SER A 425 18.06 9.44 3.86
CA SER A 425 19.43 9.53 3.35
C SER A 425 19.77 10.93 2.86
N SER A 426 18.86 11.63 2.16
CA SER A 426 19.13 13.02 1.74
C SER A 426 19.43 13.93 2.93
N THR A 427 18.64 13.83 4.01
CA THR A 427 18.88 14.62 5.23
C THR A 427 20.16 14.18 5.95
N ALA A 428 20.42 12.87 6.04
CA ALA A 428 21.64 12.34 6.64
C ALA A 428 22.89 12.84 5.93
N ASP A 429 22.92 12.77 4.59
CA ASP A 429 24.04 13.20 3.76
C ASP A 429 24.31 14.71 3.93
N GLU A 430 23.28 15.54 4.05
CA GLU A 430 23.45 16.96 4.32
C GLU A 430 24.02 17.22 5.72
N ILE A 431 23.49 16.52 6.72
CA ILE A 431 23.96 16.62 8.10
C ILE A 431 25.44 16.26 8.17
N GLU A 432 25.85 15.17 7.53
CA GLU A 432 27.26 14.75 7.47
C GLU A 432 28.13 15.80 6.79
N ARG A 433 27.68 16.32 5.64
CA ARG A 433 28.38 17.40 4.92
C ARG A 433 28.57 18.64 5.81
N LEU A 434 27.52 19.07 6.50
CA LEU A 434 27.54 20.26 7.35
C LEU A 434 28.39 20.05 8.61
N ASP A 435 28.34 18.86 9.23
CA ASP A 435 29.23 18.49 10.34
C ASP A 435 30.71 18.60 9.92
N GLY A 436 31.06 18.07 8.74
CA GLY A 436 32.43 18.19 8.19
C GLY A 436 32.86 19.65 7.98
N LEU A 437 31.96 20.50 7.49
CA LEU A 437 32.22 21.94 7.33
C LEU A 437 32.37 22.65 8.68
N LEU A 438 31.52 22.36 9.66
CA LEU A 438 31.59 22.95 11.00
C LEU A 438 32.89 22.61 11.74
N ARG A 439 33.46 21.43 11.50
CA ARG A 439 34.76 21.05 12.07
C ARG A 439 35.92 21.83 11.46
N THR A 440 35.78 22.34 10.24
CA THR A 440 36.83 23.08 9.52
C THR A 440 36.62 24.59 9.51
N GLN A 441 35.38 25.05 9.68
CA GLN A 441 34.96 26.44 9.66
C GLN A 441 34.24 26.75 10.99
N SER A 442 34.91 27.48 11.88
CA SER A 442 34.28 27.91 13.13
C SER A 442 33.43 29.15 12.89
N HIS A 443 32.12 29.03 13.10
CA HIS A 443 31.20 30.16 13.21
C HIS A 443 30.79 30.33 14.69
N PRO A 444 30.81 31.54 15.29
CA PRO A 444 30.50 31.73 16.71
C PRO A 444 29.15 31.16 17.12
N ASP A 445 28.15 31.31 16.25
CA ASP A 445 26.75 30.93 16.51
C ASP A 445 26.45 29.44 16.26
N THR A 446 27.40 28.65 15.74
CA THR A 446 27.17 27.22 15.46
C THR A 446 27.55 26.29 16.62
N LYS A 447 28.17 26.81 17.68
CA LYS A 447 28.59 26.02 18.86
C LYS A 447 27.46 25.23 19.51
N ASN A 448 26.25 25.81 19.55
CA ASN A 448 25.07 25.17 20.14
C ASN A 448 24.30 24.30 19.15
N LEU A 449 24.62 24.39 17.85
CA LEU A 449 23.95 23.64 16.78
C LEU A 449 24.62 22.30 16.52
N LEU A 450 25.96 22.23 16.54
CA LEU A 450 26.70 21.00 16.25
C LEU A 450 26.23 19.79 17.09
N PRO A 451 26.01 19.89 18.41
CA PRO A 451 25.50 18.75 19.19
C PRO A 451 24.07 18.35 18.81
N ARG A 452 23.24 19.29 18.38
CA ARG A 452 21.85 19.06 17.96
C ARG A 452 21.80 18.42 16.58
N LEU A 453 22.62 18.91 15.65
CA LEU A 453 22.78 18.38 14.30
C LEU A 453 23.25 16.91 14.36
N ASN A 454 24.25 16.62 15.19
CA ASN A 454 24.76 15.26 15.40
C ASN A 454 23.71 14.33 16.02
N ARG A 455 22.91 14.83 16.97
CA ARG A 455 21.80 14.05 17.53
C ARG A 455 20.73 13.72 16.48
N ALA A 456 20.35 14.68 15.65
CA ALA A 456 19.41 14.46 14.56
C ALA A 456 19.97 13.46 13.53
N GLY A 457 21.27 13.53 13.22
CA GLY A 457 21.94 12.55 12.36
C GLY A 457 21.88 11.12 12.93
N VAL A 458 22.10 10.95 14.23
CA VAL A 458 21.97 9.64 14.90
C VAL A 458 20.53 9.13 14.85
N GLU A 459 19.54 9.97 15.14
CA GLU A 459 18.12 9.59 15.08
C GLU A 459 17.69 9.14 13.68
N ILE A 460 18.15 9.84 12.64
CA ILE A 460 17.90 9.47 11.24
C ILE A 460 18.61 8.15 10.89
N ALA A 461 19.84 7.95 11.35
CA ALA A 461 20.58 6.71 11.14
C ALA A 461 19.91 5.51 11.84
N ASP A 462 19.39 5.70 13.04
CA ASP A 462 18.64 4.68 13.78
C ASP A 462 17.35 4.29 13.03
N LEU A 463 16.63 5.28 12.48
CA LEU A 463 15.45 5.02 11.66
C LEU A 463 15.79 4.27 10.37
N LEU A 464 16.89 4.63 9.69
CA LEU A 464 17.38 3.89 8.54
C LEU A 464 17.72 2.44 8.90
N GLY A 465 18.44 2.23 10.01
CA GLY A 465 18.75 0.89 10.52
C GLY A 465 17.50 0.07 10.87
N GLU A 466 16.49 0.69 11.49
CA GLU A 466 15.20 0.06 11.74
C GLU A 466 14.55 -0.36 10.41
N ILE A 467 14.44 0.53 9.43
CA ILE A 467 13.86 0.24 8.11
C ILE A 467 14.59 -0.90 7.40
N ASP A 468 15.91 -0.99 7.54
CA ASP A 468 16.75 -2.03 6.93
C ASP A 468 16.52 -3.41 7.53
N SER A 469 16.13 -3.44 8.81
CA SER A 469 15.84 -4.67 9.53
C SER A 469 14.42 -5.22 9.29
N LEU A 470 13.50 -4.43 8.73
CA LEU A 470 12.09 -4.81 8.61
C LEU A 470 11.86 -5.84 7.50
N LYS A 471 11.18 -6.93 7.86
CA LYS A 471 10.58 -7.84 6.88
C LYS A 471 9.43 -7.11 6.14
N PRO A 472 9.09 -7.47 4.87
CA PRO A 472 8.02 -6.82 4.11
C PRO A 472 6.68 -6.67 4.86
N ARG A 473 6.29 -7.68 5.64
CA ARG A 473 5.09 -7.66 6.48
C ARG A 473 5.11 -6.56 7.54
N GLU A 474 6.27 -6.34 8.16
CA GLU A 474 6.47 -5.39 9.24
C GLU A 474 6.47 -3.96 8.70
N VAL A 475 6.99 -3.76 7.48
CA VAL A 475 6.90 -2.47 6.76
C VAL A 475 5.44 -2.06 6.61
N ILE A 476 4.58 -2.98 6.16
CA ILE A 476 3.16 -2.70 5.93
C ILE A 476 2.45 -2.41 7.27
N ALA A 477 2.68 -3.27 8.28
CA ALA A 477 2.04 -3.13 9.59
C ALA A 477 2.47 -1.87 10.35
N LYS A 478 3.75 -1.50 10.29
CA LYS A 478 4.31 -0.34 11.00
C LYS A 478 4.26 0.95 10.19
N LYS A 479 3.72 0.94 8.96
CA LYS A 479 3.74 2.09 8.03
C LYS A 479 3.29 3.40 8.67
N ALA A 480 2.16 3.38 9.37
CA ALA A 480 1.58 4.59 9.94
C ALA A 480 2.45 5.17 11.08
N SER A 481 2.92 4.34 12.01
CA SER A 481 3.74 4.79 13.13
C SER A 481 5.15 5.18 12.71
N LEU A 482 5.74 4.48 11.72
CA LEU A 482 7.04 4.85 11.15
C LEU A 482 6.96 6.15 10.36
N ASN A 483 5.90 6.36 9.58
CA ASN A 483 5.70 7.64 8.88
C ASN A 483 5.71 8.83 9.85
N ASP A 484 4.99 8.74 10.97
CA ASP A 484 4.89 9.85 11.95
C ASP A 484 6.25 10.16 12.61
N ARG A 485 6.97 9.11 13.03
CA ARG A 485 8.34 9.23 13.56
C ARG A 485 9.30 9.82 12.53
N MET A 486 9.22 9.36 11.29
CA MET A 486 10.04 9.86 10.18
C MET A 486 9.74 11.32 9.86
N GLU A 487 8.47 11.70 9.75
CA GLU A 487 8.07 13.09 9.49
C GLU A 487 8.61 14.02 10.59
N THR A 488 8.53 13.59 11.85
CA THR A 488 9.08 14.34 12.99
C THR A 488 10.60 14.48 12.91
N ALA A 489 11.32 13.37 12.69
CA ALA A 489 12.78 13.36 12.60
C ALA A 489 13.29 14.18 11.40
N LEU A 490 12.64 14.05 10.23
CA LEU A 490 12.95 14.82 9.04
C LEU A 490 12.68 16.31 9.25
N ALA A 491 11.55 16.68 9.85
CA ALA A 491 11.24 18.08 10.10
C ALA A 491 12.30 18.74 11.00
N ALA A 492 12.69 18.07 12.09
CA ALA A 492 13.72 18.56 13.00
C ALA A 492 15.12 18.59 12.36
N GLY A 493 15.51 17.52 11.68
CA GLY A 493 16.80 17.40 11.00
C GLY A 493 16.98 18.40 9.86
N ASN A 494 15.96 18.56 9.02
CA ASN A 494 15.98 19.51 7.91
C ASN A 494 16.04 20.95 8.39
N ALA A 495 15.25 21.31 9.40
CA ALA A 495 15.29 22.65 9.99
C ALA A 495 16.71 22.97 10.49
N LEU A 496 17.32 22.06 11.25
CA LEU A 496 18.69 22.22 11.75
C LEU A 496 19.73 22.32 10.62
N ALA A 497 19.61 21.48 9.59
CA ALA A 497 20.50 21.50 8.43
C ALA A 497 20.39 22.84 7.68
N ASN A 498 19.16 23.29 7.42
CA ASN A 498 18.85 24.57 6.78
C ASN A 498 19.43 25.77 7.56
N THR A 499 19.16 25.88 8.87
CA THR A 499 19.70 26.96 9.70
C THR A 499 21.22 26.94 9.74
N THR A 500 21.81 25.74 9.84
CA THR A 500 23.28 25.58 9.87
C THR A 500 23.91 26.02 8.55
N ALA A 501 23.34 25.62 7.42
CA ALA A 501 23.80 26.06 6.10
C ALA A 501 23.65 27.57 5.93
N ALA A 502 22.55 28.16 6.38
CA ALA A 502 22.37 29.61 6.34
C ALA A 502 23.44 30.34 7.17
N LEU A 503 23.79 29.86 8.36
CA LEU A 503 24.89 30.44 9.16
C LEU A 503 26.25 30.33 8.47
N LEU A 504 26.54 29.21 7.82
CA LEU A 504 27.83 28.99 7.16
C LEU A 504 27.98 29.79 5.86
N PHE A 505 26.89 29.96 5.11
CA PHE A 505 26.94 30.47 3.75
C PHE A 505 26.32 31.86 3.56
N ALA A 506 25.66 32.41 4.57
CA ALA A 506 25.21 33.79 4.51
C ALA A 506 26.41 34.73 4.41
N GLN A 507 26.30 35.68 3.49
CA GLN A 507 27.31 36.70 3.22
C GLN A 507 26.80 38.06 3.68
N ASP A 508 27.70 39.02 3.87
CA ASP A 508 27.38 40.43 4.17
C ASP A 508 26.51 40.62 5.42
N ASN A 509 26.69 39.74 6.42
CA ASN A 509 25.97 39.73 7.69
C ASN A 509 24.44 39.56 7.55
N ARG A 510 23.98 38.97 6.44
CA ARG A 510 22.56 38.65 6.21
C ARG A 510 22.10 37.52 7.13
N PRO A 511 20.88 37.59 7.69
CA PRO A 511 20.34 36.50 8.50
C PRO A 511 19.70 35.38 7.66
N PHE A 512 20.07 35.26 6.37
CA PHE A 512 19.49 34.29 5.44
C PHE A 512 20.39 34.01 4.25
N ILE A 513 20.07 32.92 3.57
CA ILE A 513 20.49 32.61 2.20
C ILE A 513 19.26 32.42 1.31
N VAL A 514 19.44 32.57 0.00
CA VAL A 514 18.40 32.29 -0.99
C VAL A 514 18.80 31.11 -1.87
N ARG A 515 17.81 30.30 -2.26
CA ARG A 515 17.94 29.25 -3.27
C ARG A 515 16.80 29.34 -4.28
N ALA A 516 17.11 29.11 -5.55
CA ALA A 516 16.09 28.92 -6.58
C ALA A 516 15.29 27.68 -6.25
N ALA A 517 13.98 27.76 -6.44
CA ALA A 517 13.06 26.67 -6.24
C ALA A 517 12.42 26.30 -7.58
N PRO A 518 12.26 25.01 -7.89
CA PRO A 518 11.52 24.61 -9.07
C PRO A 518 10.10 25.18 -9.04
N THR A 519 9.73 25.91 -10.09
CA THR A 519 8.37 26.43 -10.28
C THR A 519 7.37 25.28 -10.45
N ILE A 520 7.75 24.23 -11.18
CA ILE A 520 6.95 23.02 -11.39
C ILE A 520 7.71 21.84 -10.78
N THR A 521 7.13 21.22 -9.76
CA THR A 521 7.72 20.07 -9.09
C THR A 521 6.65 19.14 -8.53
N ASN A 522 6.97 17.85 -8.48
CA ASN A 522 6.17 16.84 -7.78
C ASN A 522 6.47 16.78 -6.28
N ASP A 523 7.52 17.46 -5.83
CA ASP A 523 7.95 17.53 -4.44
C ASP A 523 7.41 18.79 -3.78
N ARG A 524 6.67 18.61 -2.67
CA ARG A 524 6.13 19.73 -1.90
C ARG A 524 7.25 20.47 -1.17
N ILE A 525 7.32 21.78 -1.38
CA ILE A 525 8.17 22.67 -0.60
C ILE A 525 7.37 23.10 0.63
N LEU A 526 7.59 22.42 1.75
CA LEU A 526 6.95 22.66 3.04
C LEU A 526 7.88 23.51 3.93
N PRO A 527 7.37 24.09 5.04
CA PRO A 527 8.19 24.93 5.93
C PRO A 527 9.44 24.22 6.48
N THR A 528 9.42 22.88 6.58
CA THR A 528 10.54 22.08 7.07
C THR A 528 11.22 21.24 5.97
N SER A 529 11.00 21.58 4.69
CA SER A 529 11.69 20.91 3.57
C SER A 529 13.19 21.21 3.58
N LEU A 530 14.01 20.21 3.25
CA LEU A 530 15.45 20.35 3.11
C LEU A 530 15.80 21.10 1.82
N LEU A 531 16.36 22.30 1.94
CA LEU A 531 16.65 23.17 0.79
C LEU A 531 18.06 23.78 0.86
N SER A 532 18.88 23.36 1.83
CA SER A 532 20.27 23.84 1.99
C SER A 532 21.23 23.32 0.94
N HIS A 533 20.92 22.18 0.32
CA HIS A 533 21.74 21.55 -0.71
C HIS A 533 21.98 22.46 -1.92
N GLY A 534 23.12 22.25 -2.59
CA GLY A 534 23.45 22.92 -3.85
C GLY A 534 24.18 24.25 -3.71
N SER A 535 24.48 24.86 -4.85
CA SER A 535 25.19 26.14 -4.94
C SER A 535 24.26 27.33 -4.68
N ALA A 536 24.81 28.42 -4.17
CA ALA A 536 24.09 29.70 -4.09
C ALA A 536 23.51 30.10 -5.45
N THR A 537 22.28 30.60 -5.44
CA THR A 537 21.62 31.06 -6.66
C THR A 537 22.27 32.31 -7.19
N ARG A 538 22.72 32.25 -8.44
CA ARG A 538 23.41 33.36 -9.11
C ARG A 538 22.49 34.24 -9.94
N GLU A 539 21.40 33.68 -10.44
CA GLU A 539 20.42 34.34 -11.31
C GLU A 539 19.13 33.50 -11.28
N LEU A 540 17.97 34.15 -11.36
CA LEU A 540 16.69 33.54 -11.73
C LEU A 540 16.45 33.83 -13.21
N ALA A 541 16.16 32.79 -13.99
CA ALA A 541 16.01 32.90 -15.44
C ALA A 541 14.63 32.40 -15.88
N LEU A 542 13.99 33.17 -16.75
CA LEU A 542 12.71 32.88 -17.39
C LEU A 542 12.85 33.00 -18.91
N ALA A 543 11.97 32.34 -19.65
CA ALA A 543 11.83 32.51 -21.09
C ALA A 543 10.35 32.50 -21.45
N ALA A 544 9.89 33.48 -22.20
CA ALA A 544 8.46 33.68 -22.48
C ALA A 544 8.25 34.39 -23.82
N CYS A 545 7.01 34.37 -24.30
CA CYS A 545 6.54 35.10 -25.47
C CYS A 545 5.82 36.40 -25.05
N PRO A 546 5.66 37.39 -25.94
CA PRO A 546 4.73 38.49 -25.70
C PRO A 546 3.32 37.96 -25.39
N GLU A 547 2.65 38.58 -24.40
CA GLU A 547 1.35 38.18 -23.85
C GLU A 547 1.34 36.91 -22.98
N GLU A 548 2.49 36.28 -22.75
CA GLU A 548 2.63 35.14 -21.84
C GLU A 548 2.83 35.60 -20.38
N TYR A 549 2.34 34.77 -19.46
CA TYR A 549 2.66 34.85 -18.03
C TYR A 549 3.64 33.73 -17.72
N GLU A 550 4.82 34.07 -17.25
CA GLU A 550 5.85 33.08 -16.93
C GLU A 550 6.30 33.23 -15.48
N SER A 551 6.60 32.11 -14.82
CA SER A 551 6.82 32.07 -13.38
C SER A 551 8.17 31.49 -12.99
N VAL A 552 8.76 32.10 -11.97
CA VAL A 552 9.95 31.57 -11.29
C VAL A 552 9.73 31.63 -9.78
N SER A 553 10.37 30.75 -9.03
CA SER A 553 10.28 30.79 -7.58
C SER A 553 11.65 30.66 -6.92
N PHE A 554 11.73 31.14 -5.69
CA PHE A 554 12.90 30.99 -4.84
C PHE A 554 12.47 30.79 -3.40
N VAL A 555 13.36 30.25 -2.58
CA VAL A 555 13.16 30.05 -1.15
C VAL A 555 14.16 30.88 -0.36
N VAL A 556 13.68 31.45 0.75
CA VAL A 556 14.50 32.11 1.77
C VAL A 556 14.71 31.10 2.90
N ILE A 557 15.98 30.89 3.23
CA ILE A 557 16.41 29.97 4.29
C ILE A 557 17.08 30.80 5.39
N PRO A 558 16.45 30.93 6.58
CA PRO A 558 16.92 31.77 7.66
C PRO A 558 18.05 31.12 8.47
N SER A 559 18.99 31.94 8.96
CA SER A 559 19.98 31.53 9.97
C SER A 559 19.54 31.82 11.41
N ARG A 560 18.48 32.63 11.57
CA ARG A 560 17.79 33.02 12.81
C ARG A 560 16.41 33.58 12.44
N ASP A 561 15.56 33.87 13.42
CA ASP A 561 14.29 34.53 13.16
C ASP A 561 14.52 35.85 12.39
N ILE A 562 13.75 36.04 11.33
CA ILE A 562 13.77 37.22 10.46
C ILE A 562 12.45 37.96 10.67
N GLU A 563 12.56 39.24 10.99
CA GLU A 563 11.42 40.14 11.10
C GLU A 563 11.38 41.08 9.88
N ASN A 564 10.19 41.29 9.34
CA ASN A 564 9.90 42.23 8.26
C ASN A 564 10.78 42.01 7.01
N LEU A 565 10.90 40.76 6.52
CA LEU A 565 11.58 40.50 5.25
C LEU A 565 10.78 41.13 4.10
N THR A 566 11.43 41.91 3.25
CA THR A 566 10.84 42.51 2.06
C THR A 566 11.46 41.94 0.79
N VAL A 567 10.65 41.82 -0.26
CA VAL A 567 11.06 41.38 -1.60
C VAL A 567 10.47 42.34 -2.62
N ASN A 568 11.32 42.96 -3.44
CA ASN A 568 10.91 43.90 -4.49
C ASN A 568 11.65 43.60 -5.79
N SER A 569 11.03 43.92 -6.93
CA SER A 569 11.69 43.86 -8.24
C SER A 569 12.04 45.26 -8.74
N SER A 570 13.15 45.37 -9.47
CA SER A 570 13.37 46.48 -10.40
C SER A 570 12.57 46.28 -11.69
N ASP A 571 12.58 47.31 -12.54
CA ASP A 571 12.25 47.13 -13.95
C ASP A 571 13.20 46.11 -14.60
N LEU A 572 12.73 45.43 -15.65
CA LEU A 572 13.57 44.63 -16.52
C LEU A 572 13.92 45.45 -17.76
N GLU A 573 15.22 45.64 -17.98
CA GLU A 573 15.74 46.48 -19.04
C GLU A 573 16.41 45.62 -20.12
N SER A 574 16.18 45.98 -21.37
CA SER A 574 16.91 45.46 -22.54
C SER A 574 17.45 46.62 -23.37
N ALA A 575 18.20 46.34 -24.43
CA ALA A 575 18.66 47.38 -25.36
C ALA A 575 17.50 48.09 -26.08
N ASP A 576 16.38 47.39 -26.27
CA ASP A 576 15.30 47.81 -27.17
C ASP A 576 13.96 48.06 -26.45
N GLY A 577 13.93 48.00 -25.11
CA GLY A 577 12.72 48.25 -24.33
C GLY A 577 12.84 47.97 -22.84
N VAL A 578 11.79 48.31 -22.10
CA VAL A 578 11.67 48.13 -20.65
C VAL A 578 10.36 47.43 -20.32
N ILE A 579 10.41 46.42 -19.44
CA ILE A 579 9.24 45.81 -18.80
C ILE A 579 9.22 46.32 -17.37
N GLY A 580 8.20 47.11 -17.02
CA GLY A 580 8.13 47.77 -15.72
C GLY A 580 7.96 46.78 -14.57
N ALA A 581 8.48 47.13 -13.38
CA ALA A 581 8.36 46.33 -12.17
C ALA A 581 6.91 45.99 -11.80
N ALA A 582 5.95 46.82 -12.21
CA ALA A 582 4.52 46.59 -12.01
C ALA A 582 3.97 45.38 -12.81
N GLU A 583 4.68 44.91 -13.83
CA GLU A 583 4.35 43.69 -14.57
C GLU A 583 4.89 42.42 -13.90
N ILE A 584 5.53 42.56 -12.73
CA ILE A 584 6.12 41.47 -11.95
C ILE A 584 5.34 41.35 -10.64
N ASP A 585 4.47 40.34 -10.58
CA ASP A 585 3.73 40.01 -9.38
C ASP A 585 4.58 39.09 -8.48
N ILE A 586 4.71 39.44 -7.20
CA ILE A 586 5.48 38.69 -6.22
C ILE A 586 4.55 38.28 -5.09
N LYS A 587 4.49 36.98 -4.81
CA LYS A 587 3.61 36.38 -3.81
C LYS A 587 4.38 35.50 -2.85
N LEU A 588 3.91 35.40 -1.62
CA LEU A 588 4.32 34.34 -0.70
C LEU A 588 3.56 33.06 -1.05
N VAL A 589 4.27 31.94 -1.17
CA VAL A 589 3.66 30.61 -1.27
C VAL A 589 3.34 30.13 0.15
N LYS A 590 2.09 30.30 0.56
CA LYS A 590 1.59 29.92 1.87
C LYS A 590 1.25 28.43 1.91
N CYS A 591 1.89 27.74 2.85
CA CYS A 591 1.55 26.37 3.20
C CYS A 591 0.34 26.35 4.13
N TRP A 592 -0.68 25.57 3.83
CA TRP A 592 -1.92 25.47 4.62
C TRP A 592 -2.47 24.04 4.60
N PHE A 593 -3.31 23.67 5.57
CA PHE A 593 -3.91 22.33 5.63
C PHE A 593 -5.14 22.22 4.73
N GLN A 594 -5.08 21.40 3.69
CA GLN A 594 -6.26 21.06 2.93
C GLN A 594 -7.10 20.03 3.69
N GLY A 595 -8.41 20.26 3.78
CA GLY A 595 -9.37 19.29 4.30
C GLY A 595 -9.74 18.28 3.22
N GLY A 596 -9.33 17.01 3.39
CA GLY A 596 -9.78 15.83 2.62
C GLY A 596 -9.88 15.98 1.09
N GLY A 597 -8.94 15.42 0.31
CA GLY A 597 -9.03 15.45 -1.16
C GLY A 597 -7.83 16.05 -1.91
N GLY A 598 -6.66 16.16 -1.28
CA GLY A 598 -5.52 16.87 -1.91
C GLY A 598 -4.90 16.14 -3.09
N TRP A 599 -4.59 16.91 -4.15
CA TRP A 599 -3.94 16.40 -5.35
C TRP A 599 -2.56 15.82 -5.00
N THR A 600 -2.27 14.61 -5.47
CA THR A 600 -0.91 14.03 -5.43
C THR A 600 -0.45 13.77 -6.87
N PRO A 601 0.87 13.81 -7.15
CA PRO A 601 1.38 13.40 -8.46
C PRO A 601 0.88 12.00 -8.83
N GLY A 602 0.00 11.90 -9.83
CA GLY A 602 -0.66 10.66 -10.26
C GLY A 602 -2.20 10.64 -10.23
N GLY A 603 -2.86 11.75 -9.87
CA GLY A 603 -4.32 11.89 -9.90
C GLY A 603 -4.93 12.32 -8.56
N VAL A 604 -6.23 12.60 -8.54
CA VAL A 604 -7.01 13.01 -7.37
C VAL A 604 -6.99 11.88 -6.32
N GLN A 605 -5.97 11.86 -5.47
CA GLN A 605 -5.97 11.02 -4.28
C GLN A 605 -6.72 11.78 -3.19
N THR A 606 -7.85 11.26 -2.74
CA THR A 606 -8.37 11.63 -1.42
C THR A 606 -7.43 11.10 -0.35
N VAL A 607 -6.34 11.81 -0.08
CA VAL A 607 -5.58 11.61 1.15
C VAL A 607 -6.55 11.84 2.30
N LYS A 608 -6.78 10.80 3.11
CA LYS A 608 -7.69 10.86 4.25
C LYS A 608 -7.02 11.66 5.36
N GLY A 609 -7.63 12.78 5.75
CA GLY A 609 -7.13 13.67 6.79
C GLY A 609 -6.57 14.99 6.25
N LYS A 610 -6.09 15.83 7.16
CA LYS A 610 -5.53 17.14 6.84
C LYS A 610 -4.11 17.00 6.32
N VAL A 611 -3.83 17.58 5.16
CA VAL A 611 -2.51 17.54 4.52
C VAL A 611 -2.00 18.96 4.31
N LEU A 612 -0.77 19.22 4.73
CA LEU A 612 -0.13 20.52 4.50
C LEU A 612 0.28 20.64 3.02
N MET A 613 -0.13 21.71 2.36
CA MET A 613 0.06 21.94 0.92
C MET A 613 0.56 23.37 0.63
N PRO A 614 1.58 23.55 -0.23
CA PRO A 614 2.06 24.87 -0.67
C PRO A 614 1.27 25.37 -1.89
N GLU A 615 0.05 25.87 -1.68
CA GLU A 615 -0.90 26.15 -2.77
C GLU A 615 -1.35 27.62 -2.83
N LEU A 616 -1.41 28.31 -1.70
CA LEU A 616 -1.97 29.65 -1.65
C LEU A 616 -0.91 30.69 -1.99
N LEU A 617 -1.13 31.48 -3.03
CA LEU A 617 -0.35 32.68 -3.33
C LEU A 617 -0.97 33.88 -2.62
N VAL A 618 -0.30 34.40 -1.60
CA VAL A 618 -0.80 35.50 -0.75
C VAL A 618 0.15 36.68 -0.74
N ASN A 619 -0.41 37.88 -0.57
CA ASN A 619 0.31 39.10 -0.30
C ASN A 619 0.50 39.35 1.21
N ASP A 620 -0.42 38.87 2.04
CA ASP A 620 -0.35 38.98 3.50
C ASP A 620 -0.23 37.59 4.14
N ASP A 621 0.91 37.29 4.76
CA ASP A 621 1.13 36.02 5.46
C ASP A 621 0.14 35.80 6.61
N ASP A 622 -0.37 36.89 7.21
CA ASP A 622 -1.33 36.89 8.31
C ASP A 622 -2.79 36.75 7.84
N LEU A 623 -3.03 36.67 6.52
CA LEU A 623 -4.35 36.36 5.95
C LEU A 623 -4.84 35.00 6.44
N VAL A 624 -3.94 34.01 6.49
CA VAL A 624 -4.23 32.67 7.02
C VAL A 624 -3.17 32.31 8.05
N ARG A 625 -3.55 32.18 9.32
CA ARG A 625 -2.67 31.64 10.35
C ARG A 625 -2.78 30.12 10.37
N VAL A 626 -1.65 29.44 10.29
CA VAL A 626 -1.62 27.98 10.20
C VAL A 626 -1.00 27.42 11.48
N ASP A 627 -1.79 26.68 12.25
CA ASP A 627 -1.34 25.95 13.43
C ASP A 627 -0.93 24.55 12.99
N LEU A 628 0.39 24.32 12.89
CA LEU A 628 0.97 23.05 12.44
C LEU A 628 0.69 21.90 13.42
N GLU A 629 0.58 22.19 14.72
CA GLU A 629 0.36 21.20 15.77
C GLU A 629 -1.09 20.73 15.78
N LYS A 630 -2.05 21.67 15.77
CA LYS A 630 -3.49 21.37 15.73
C LYS A 630 -3.99 21.05 14.32
N LYS A 631 -3.13 21.21 13.32
CA LYS A 631 -3.46 21.10 11.90
C LYS A 631 -4.66 21.99 11.55
N GLN A 632 -4.60 23.26 11.91
CA GLN A 632 -5.71 24.22 11.81
C GLN A 632 -5.32 25.40 10.92
N ASN A 633 -6.25 25.89 10.12
CA ASN A 633 -6.12 27.13 9.36
C ASN A 633 -7.13 28.11 9.91
N LEU A 634 -6.65 29.28 10.32
CA LEU A 634 -7.44 30.38 10.84
C LEU A 634 -7.40 31.49 9.79
N LEU A 635 -8.51 31.69 9.09
CA LEU A 635 -8.66 32.70 8.05
C LEU A 635 -9.08 34.03 8.66
N ARG A 636 -8.40 35.12 8.27
CA ARG A 636 -8.77 36.47 8.65
C ARG A 636 -10.01 36.91 7.89
N VAL A 637 -11.05 37.29 8.63
CA VAL A 637 -12.33 37.77 8.10
C VAL A 637 -12.69 39.12 8.73
N ALA A 638 -13.38 39.96 7.98
CA ALA A 638 -13.94 41.21 8.47
C ALA A 638 -15.47 41.17 8.41
N ASP A 639 -16.09 41.66 9.48
CA ASP A 639 -17.53 41.90 9.54
C ASP A 639 -17.89 43.10 8.66
N PRO A 640 -18.86 42.97 7.73
CA PRO A 640 -19.15 44.00 6.74
C PRO A 640 -19.74 45.27 7.36
N ASP A 641 -20.51 45.15 8.43
CA ASP A 641 -21.24 46.26 9.06
C ASP A 641 -20.37 47.02 10.04
N THR A 642 -19.56 46.30 10.81
CA THR A 642 -18.74 46.88 11.89
C THR A 642 -17.29 47.11 11.48
N GLY A 643 -16.83 46.49 10.39
CA GLY A 643 -15.42 46.46 9.99
C GLY A 643 -14.52 45.68 10.94
N ARG A 644 -15.09 44.98 11.94
CA ARG A 644 -14.31 44.26 12.96
C ARG A 644 -13.64 43.04 12.34
N VAL A 645 -12.32 42.95 12.52
CA VAL A 645 -11.52 41.81 12.05
C VAL A 645 -11.47 40.71 13.13
N ARG A 646 -11.62 39.45 12.71
CA ARG A 646 -11.41 38.26 13.53
C ARG A 646 -10.83 37.10 12.71
N TYR A 647 -10.48 36.01 13.37
CA TYR A 647 -9.96 34.80 12.73
C TYR A 647 -10.96 33.66 12.91
N GLU A 648 -11.25 32.95 11.82
CA GLU A 648 -12.20 31.85 11.80
C GLU A 648 -11.53 30.56 11.33
N ASP A 649 -11.85 29.45 11.99
CA ASP A 649 -11.35 28.13 11.59
C ASP A 649 -12.04 27.68 10.30
N VAL A 650 -11.24 27.48 9.25
CA VAL A 650 -11.68 27.00 7.93
C VAL A 650 -11.29 25.54 7.67
N THR A 651 -10.86 24.80 8.69
CA THR A 651 -10.48 23.37 8.60
C THR A 651 -11.53 22.41 9.13
N VAL A 652 -12.68 22.93 9.57
CA VAL A 652 -13.84 22.15 10.05
C VAL A 652 -14.95 22.16 9.01
N GLU A 653 -15.77 21.13 9.01
CA GLU A 653 -16.88 20.96 8.05
C GLU A 653 -17.97 22.04 8.22
N ALA A 654 -18.25 22.42 9.47
CA ALA A 654 -19.18 23.50 9.80
C ALA A 654 -18.55 24.42 10.84
N ASN A 655 -18.59 25.72 10.57
CA ASN A 655 -18.24 26.77 11.52
C ASN A 655 -19.32 27.85 11.44
N ASP A 656 -20.17 27.93 12.47
CA ASP A 656 -21.26 28.93 12.55
C ASP A 656 -20.73 30.38 12.56
N GLY A 657 -19.45 30.58 12.88
CA GLY A 657 -18.76 31.87 12.80
C GLY A 657 -18.43 32.32 11.38
N LEU A 658 -18.38 31.39 10.41
CA LEU A 658 -18.18 31.67 8.98
C LEU A 658 -19.53 31.89 8.28
N THR A 659 -20.12 33.06 8.50
CA THR A 659 -21.34 33.46 7.78
C THR A 659 -21.00 33.92 6.37
N SER A 660 -21.95 33.78 5.45
CA SER A 660 -21.74 34.23 4.07
C SER A 660 -21.41 35.72 4.00
N GLU A 661 -21.95 36.57 4.87
CA GLU A 661 -21.80 38.03 4.78
C GLU A 661 -20.39 38.57 5.09
N LEU A 662 -19.48 37.72 5.57
CA LEU A 662 -18.12 38.12 5.91
C LEU A 662 -17.29 38.49 4.68
N ILE A 663 -16.25 39.29 4.90
CA ILE A 663 -15.34 39.76 3.85
C ILE A 663 -13.94 39.17 4.07
N VAL A 664 -13.36 38.52 3.04
CA VAL A 664 -11.93 38.16 2.97
C VAL A 664 -11.25 39.11 2.02
N ARG A 665 -10.19 39.77 2.49
CA ARG A 665 -9.33 40.60 1.65
C ARG A 665 -7.88 40.32 1.98
N ASP A 666 -7.16 39.92 0.96
CA ASP A 666 -5.70 39.93 0.97
C ASP A 666 -5.18 41.38 0.80
N ALA A 667 -3.92 41.61 1.13
CA ALA A 667 -3.27 42.88 0.86
C ALA A 667 -3.14 43.13 -0.65
N PRO A 668 -3.09 44.41 -1.12
CA PRO A 668 -2.99 44.73 -2.54
C PRO A 668 -1.60 44.41 -3.14
N ALA A 669 -0.57 44.30 -2.30
CA ALA A 669 0.79 43.94 -2.67
C ALA A 669 1.44 43.20 -1.49
N LEU A 670 2.52 42.45 -1.76
CA LEU A 670 3.23 41.66 -0.76
C LEU A 670 3.68 42.54 0.42
N LEU A 671 3.19 42.20 1.60
CA LEU A 671 3.61 42.80 2.87
C LEU A 671 4.93 42.18 3.35
N PRO A 672 5.67 42.85 4.26
CA PRO A 672 6.83 42.24 4.90
C PRO A 672 6.47 40.90 5.57
N VAL A 673 7.33 39.91 5.42
CA VAL A 673 7.11 38.53 5.89
C VAL A 673 8.06 38.22 7.05
N ASP A 674 7.53 37.71 8.14
CA ASP A 674 8.32 37.16 9.24
C ASP A 674 8.65 35.69 8.96
N ILE A 675 9.88 35.27 9.23
CA ILE A 675 10.35 33.91 8.97
C ILE A 675 11.05 33.37 10.21
N SER A 676 10.52 32.30 10.80
CA SER A 676 11.17 31.63 11.92
C SER A 676 12.42 30.87 11.48
N ALA A 677 13.44 30.82 12.34
CA ALA A 677 14.70 30.11 12.10
C ALA A 677 14.51 28.62 11.73
N SER A 678 13.40 28.00 12.15
CA SER A 678 13.09 26.60 11.86
C SER A 678 12.29 26.39 10.57
N GLU A 679 11.95 27.46 9.85
CA GLU A 679 11.10 27.40 8.66
C GLU A 679 11.78 28.00 7.43
N VAL A 680 11.49 27.45 6.26
CA VAL A 680 11.78 28.06 4.96
C VAL A 680 10.51 28.66 4.38
N ARG A 681 10.65 29.74 3.60
CA ARG A 681 9.53 30.36 2.88
C ARG A 681 9.83 30.46 1.39
N GLN A 682 8.90 29.99 0.57
CA GLN A 682 8.97 30.11 -0.88
C GLN A 682 8.23 31.38 -1.33
N PHE A 683 8.85 32.10 -2.25
CA PHE A 683 8.28 33.25 -2.93
C PHE A 683 8.10 32.89 -4.40
N TRP A 684 6.93 33.22 -4.93
CA TRP A 684 6.55 33.01 -6.31
C TRP A 684 6.56 34.33 -7.05
N LEU A 685 7.20 34.37 -8.21
CA LEU A 685 7.15 35.51 -9.10
C LEU A 685 6.48 35.13 -10.40
N THR A 686 5.60 36.01 -10.88
CA THR A 686 4.97 35.89 -12.18
C THR A 686 5.26 37.16 -12.97
N VAL A 687 5.92 37.02 -14.12
CA VAL A 687 6.17 38.12 -15.05
C VAL A 687 5.11 38.06 -16.15
N ARG A 688 4.34 39.14 -16.29
CA ARG A 688 3.45 39.34 -17.43
C ARG A 688 4.24 40.04 -18.54
N VAL A 689 4.44 39.38 -19.67
CA VAL A 689 5.17 40.00 -20.79
C VAL A 689 4.20 40.88 -21.59
N PRO A 690 4.46 42.20 -21.72
CA PRO A 690 3.60 43.09 -22.52
C PRO A 690 3.48 42.63 -23.97
N ALA A 691 2.34 42.92 -24.59
CA ALA A 691 2.05 42.50 -25.98
C ALA A 691 2.99 43.11 -27.02
N ASP A 692 3.60 44.24 -26.69
CA ASP A 692 4.53 45.04 -27.47
C ASP A 692 5.98 44.94 -26.98
N ALA A 693 6.27 44.02 -26.04
CA ALA A 693 7.64 43.77 -25.59
C ALA A 693 8.52 43.36 -26.78
N ALA A 694 9.66 44.04 -26.94
CA ALA A 694 10.64 43.71 -27.96
C ALA A 694 11.24 42.33 -27.68
N THR A 695 11.64 41.62 -28.73
CA THR A 695 12.42 40.38 -28.58
C THR A 695 13.79 40.70 -28.00
N GLY A 696 14.24 39.93 -27.02
CA GLY A 696 15.59 40.06 -26.49
C GLY A 696 15.73 39.57 -25.05
N THR A 697 16.94 39.76 -24.51
CA THR A 697 17.22 39.49 -23.10
C THR A 697 17.00 40.74 -22.28
N TYR A 698 16.02 40.67 -21.38
CA TYR A 698 15.75 41.67 -20.37
C TYR A 698 16.44 41.28 -19.05
N ARG A 699 16.96 42.27 -18.33
CA ARG A 699 17.67 42.09 -17.07
C ARG A 699 17.18 43.07 -16.02
N GLY A 700 16.97 42.57 -14.80
CA GLY A 700 16.72 43.38 -13.63
C GLY A 700 17.19 42.66 -12.37
N MET A 701 16.71 43.10 -11.22
CA MET A 701 17.11 42.58 -9.92
C MET A 701 15.91 42.40 -9.00
N LEU A 702 15.96 41.32 -8.23
CA LEU A 702 15.11 41.12 -7.06
C LEU A 702 15.90 41.50 -5.81
N THR A 703 15.43 42.49 -5.08
CA THR A 703 16.03 42.93 -3.83
C THR A 703 15.29 42.28 -2.66
N VAL A 704 15.98 41.35 -1.98
CA VAL A 704 15.52 40.68 -0.76
C VAL A 704 16.21 41.31 0.44
N ARG A 705 15.45 41.83 1.41
CA ARG A 705 16.01 42.60 2.53
C ARG A 705 15.32 42.27 3.85
N SER A 706 16.13 41.97 4.87
CA SER A 706 15.71 41.99 6.27
C SER A 706 16.11 43.32 6.91
N ALA A 707 15.30 43.82 7.85
CA ALA A 707 15.61 45.04 8.60
C ALA A 707 17.01 44.95 9.25
N GLY A 708 17.78 46.04 9.17
CA GLY A 708 19.12 46.13 9.77
C GLY A 708 20.22 45.27 9.10
N SER A 709 19.95 44.68 7.94
CA SER A 709 20.92 43.86 7.18
C SER A 709 21.15 44.39 5.76
N THR A 710 22.29 44.00 5.17
CA THR A 710 22.59 44.27 3.75
C THR A 710 21.56 43.58 2.87
N ALA A 711 21.01 44.26 1.87
CA ALA A 711 20.11 43.63 0.92
C ALA A 711 20.84 42.55 0.08
N LEU A 712 20.12 41.52 -0.33
CA LEU A 712 20.55 40.60 -1.37
C LEU A 712 19.88 41.01 -2.67
N ASP A 713 20.68 41.41 -3.65
CA ASP A 713 20.20 41.65 -5.00
C ASP A 713 20.45 40.39 -5.85
N LEU A 714 19.36 39.72 -6.20
CA LEU A 714 19.33 38.49 -6.99
C LEU A 714 19.01 38.84 -8.45
N PRO A 715 19.96 38.64 -9.40
CA PRO A 715 19.71 38.93 -10.81
C PRO A 715 18.50 38.17 -11.35
N LEU A 716 17.66 38.89 -12.09
CA LEU A 716 16.50 38.36 -12.80
C LEU A 716 16.71 38.55 -14.30
N ARG A 717 16.61 37.46 -15.06
CA ARG A 717 16.76 37.45 -16.52
C ARG A 717 15.52 36.89 -17.17
N LEU A 718 14.96 37.63 -18.11
CA LEU A 718 13.86 37.18 -18.95
C LEU A 718 14.31 37.18 -20.41
N GLU A 719 14.15 36.04 -21.09
CA GLU A 719 14.31 35.96 -22.53
C GLU A 719 12.93 36.06 -23.20
N VAL A 720 12.71 37.14 -23.97
CA VAL A 720 11.47 37.34 -24.74
C VAL A 720 11.68 36.82 -26.16
N HIS A 721 10.91 35.81 -26.55
CA HIS A 721 11.02 35.15 -27.85
C HIS A 721 10.31 35.91 -28.99
N PRO A 722 10.74 35.73 -30.27
CA PRO A 722 10.23 36.48 -31.42
C PRO A 722 8.94 35.92 -32.02
N PHE A 723 8.08 35.31 -31.19
CA PHE A 723 6.79 34.79 -31.63
C PHE A 723 5.77 34.91 -30.51
N LYS A 724 4.49 34.97 -30.89
CA LYS A 724 3.37 34.93 -29.95
C LYS A 724 2.87 33.50 -29.83
N LEU A 725 2.44 33.11 -28.63
CA LEU A 725 1.75 31.84 -28.44
C LEU A 725 0.41 31.87 -29.19
N ALA A 726 0.04 30.72 -29.76
CA ALA A 726 -1.32 30.53 -30.24
C ALA A 726 -2.28 30.63 -29.05
N PRO A 727 -3.51 31.11 -29.25
CA PRO A 727 -4.55 31.00 -28.22
C PRO A 727 -4.65 29.55 -27.76
N SER A 728 -4.89 29.34 -26.47
CA SER A 728 -5.04 27.98 -25.95
C SER A 728 -6.17 27.27 -26.71
N MET A 729 -5.86 26.11 -27.30
CA MET A 729 -6.86 25.30 -28.01
C MET A 729 -7.84 24.63 -27.03
N VAL A 730 -7.46 24.52 -25.76
CA VAL A 730 -8.26 23.95 -24.69
C VAL A 730 -8.19 24.88 -23.49
N GLU A 731 -9.31 25.49 -23.12
CA GLU A 731 -9.43 26.21 -21.87
C GLU A 731 -9.92 25.22 -20.80
N GLN A 732 -9.02 24.81 -19.90
CA GLN A 732 -9.38 23.99 -18.75
C GLN A 732 -9.72 24.91 -17.59
N SER A 733 -10.99 24.95 -17.22
CA SER A 733 -11.46 25.69 -16.05
C SER A 733 -11.94 24.72 -14.98
N ILE A 734 -11.53 24.92 -13.73
CA ILE A 734 -12.26 24.40 -12.58
C ILE A 734 -13.43 25.36 -12.38
N PHE A 735 -14.63 24.96 -12.80
CA PHE A 735 -15.83 25.76 -12.56
C PHE A 735 -16.54 25.25 -11.30
N TYR A 736 -17.04 26.19 -10.53
CA TYR A 736 -17.94 25.93 -9.42
C TYR A 736 -19.26 26.62 -9.72
N ARG A 737 -20.39 25.91 -9.64
CA ARG A 737 -21.70 26.53 -9.88
C ARG A 737 -22.10 27.37 -8.68
N GLY A 738 -21.92 28.68 -8.81
CA GLY A 738 -22.46 29.67 -7.89
C GLY A 738 -23.85 30.16 -8.32
N VAL A 739 -24.68 30.52 -7.34
CA VAL A 739 -25.92 31.28 -7.52
C VAL A 739 -25.64 32.72 -7.11
N LEU A 740 -26.18 33.69 -7.84
CA LEU A 740 -26.10 35.08 -7.39
C LEU A 740 -26.92 35.25 -6.11
N SER A 741 -26.30 35.74 -5.06
CA SER A 741 -26.93 35.89 -3.74
C SER A 741 -27.94 37.04 -3.69
N GLY A 742 -27.90 37.94 -4.67
CA GLY A 742 -28.65 39.21 -4.64
C GLY A 742 -28.08 40.26 -3.67
N SER A 743 -26.99 39.94 -2.96
CA SER A 743 -26.27 40.91 -2.12
C SER A 743 -25.40 41.83 -2.98
N THR A 744 -25.30 43.10 -2.59
CA THR A 744 -24.36 44.08 -3.17
C THR A 744 -23.00 44.09 -2.48
N VAL A 745 -22.85 43.38 -1.35
CA VAL A 745 -21.61 43.30 -0.56
C VAL A 745 -20.97 41.92 -0.73
N PRO A 746 -19.70 41.80 -1.17
CA PRO A 746 -19.00 40.53 -1.35
C PRO A 746 -19.11 39.58 -0.14
N ILE A 747 -19.38 38.29 -0.39
CA ILE A 747 -19.69 37.27 0.61
C ILE A 747 -18.75 36.05 0.57
N ILE A 748 -18.41 35.44 1.70
CA ILE A 748 -17.68 34.16 1.79
C ILE A 748 -18.66 33.00 1.67
N HIS A 749 -19.00 32.60 0.46
CA HIS A 749 -19.73 31.36 0.23
C HIS A 749 -19.22 30.66 -1.04
N GLY A 750 -19.13 29.33 -0.99
CA GLY A 750 -18.76 28.53 -2.17
C GLY A 750 -19.85 28.66 -3.24
N ASN A 751 -21.10 28.39 -2.86
CA ASN A 751 -22.27 28.33 -3.75
C ASN A 751 -22.97 29.66 -4.02
N ASN A 752 -22.66 30.73 -3.28
CA ASN A 752 -23.36 32.01 -3.43
C ASN A 752 -22.34 33.13 -3.67
N LYS A 753 -22.51 33.91 -4.74
CA LYS A 753 -21.62 35.03 -5.10
C LYS A 753 -22.44 36.30 -5.26
N THR A 754 -21.86 37.46 -4.97
CA THR A 754 -22.46 38.73 -5.42
C THR A 754 -22.09 39.01 -6.87
N GLU A 755 -22.77 39.97 -7.52
CA GLU A 755 -22.36 40.40 -8.88
C GLU A 755 -20.95 41.00 -8.93
N VAL A 756 -20.40 41.41 -7.79
CA VAL A 756 -19.06 42.01 -7.67
C VAL A 756 -17.96 40.94 -7.55
N GLN A 757 -18.32 39.72 -7.15
CA GLN A 757 -17.41 38.58 -6.98
C GLN A 757 -17.41 37.68 -8.20
#